data_AF-A0A1R3JRY7-F1
#
_entry.id   AF-A0A1R3JRY7-F1
#
_cell.length_a   1.000
_cell.length_b   1.000
_cell.length_c   1.000
_cell.angle_alpha   90.00
_cell.angle_beta   90.00
_cell.angle_gamma   90.00
#
_symmetry.space_group_name_H-M   'P 1'
#
loop_
_entity.id
_entity.type
_entity.pdbx_description
1 polymer ?
#
loop_
_entity_poly.entity_id
_entity_poly.type
_entity_poly.pdbx_seq_one_letter_code
_entity_poly.pdbx_strand_id
1 'polypeptide(L)'
;MQASSRPWVRICQDTINNGKAGTKPQCLKSATTSLKEGKSVFIDRCNLNKEQRVDFVKLGGPQVEVHAVVLDLPAKLCISRIAKRTGHEGNLQGGKAAAVVNRMLQNKELPKLSEGFSRIMFCQSETDVQTALNTYTALGPSDTLPHGCFGQKDPNAKTQLGIMKFLKRPHETNSQDSTCSQLTDGKGPGSKAQETVSSLSGTASQKIKISEDPAANSISQNDNDVPTLAFPSISTADFRFDLEKASNIIVEKVEQFMDKLGNARLVLVDLTQGSKILSLVRAKAAQKNIDSKRFFTFVGNITQLHSKGGLHCNVIANAANWRLKPGGGGVNAAIFDAGGPALESATKNLAKSLLPGNALVVPLPSTSPLYSREGVTHVIHVLGPNMNPHRPNCLDNDYIKGCKILEDAYSSLFEGFLSIAKTQVKFPNRSSQGTQSEISIPDNETEGILRNHFSHSEQEIENCKNYESDSSKKCNKSENAVVVVGCKEQDLVSPLSGATSDVTKAGENQAAGSISQHDDVPTLAFPSISTAGFQFDLEKASTIIVDNVEEFMDKLGNARLVLVDLSNRSEILSLVRAKAAQKNIDSKRFFTYVGDITRLYSEGGLRCNVIANAANWRLKPGGGGVNSAIFDAGGPDLEAMTKNQASSLLPGEAVVVPLPSTSPLYTREGVTHVIHVLGPNMNPERPNCLDGDYIKGCKILQDAYSSLFEKFLSIANTQVKIPKISGKSIPSEPSVPEEKIKGTLTKSWSPWVQALYKIAMQPEKYKNEILEASDDVVVLNDMYPKAKKHLLVLARFEGLDCLADARKEHIQTLKTLHAVGLKWAEKFLHEDASLVFRLGYHSVPSMRQLHLHVISQDFDSKHLKNKKHWNSFNTDFFRDSLDVIEEVNDMGKAILEDEKLLSMELRCHRCRSVHPNMPRLKSHISNCQAPFPASLNGRLVLVQSNSASDP
;
A
#
# COMPACT_ATOMS: atom_id res chain seq x y z
N MET A 1 10.10 -31.45 -38.19
CA MET A 1 8.84 -31.50 -38.97
C MET A 1 9.11 -31.77 -40.44
N GLN A 2 9.30 -30.78 -41.32
CA GLN A 2 9.50 -31.03 -42.77
C GLN A 2 10.68 -31.96 -43.12
N ALA A 3 11.74 -31.97 -42.31
CA ALA A 3 12.91 -32.84 -42.47
C ALA A 3 12.86 -34.14 -41.63
N SER A 4 11.70 -34.50 -41.06
CA SER A 4 11.52 -35.67 -40.19
C SER A 4 10.78 -36.79 -40.93
N SER A 5 11.17 -38.05 -40.71
CA SER A 5 10.50 -39.22 -41.28
C SER A 5 9.19 -39.57 -40.56
N ARG A 6 8.98 -39.08 -39.33
CA ARG A 6 7.71 -39.15 -38.60
C ARG A 6 6.66 -38.21 -39.21
N PRO A 7 5.39 -38.64 -39.41
CA PRO A 7 4.34 -37.77 -39.92
C PRO A 7 3.94 -36.72 -38.88
N TRP A 8 4.17 -35.43 -39.17
CA TRP A 8 3.88 -34.30 -38.28
C TRP A 8 2.80 -33.36 -38.84
N VAL A 9 1.91 -32.87 -37.98
CA VAL A 9 0.95 -31.80 -38.28
C VAL A 9 1.18 -30.60 -37.36
N ARG A 10 1.44 -29.42 -37.94
CA ARG A 10 1.50 -28.13 -37.22
C ARG A 10 0.09 -27.54 -37.10
N ILE A 11 -0.33 -27.25 -35.88
CA ILE A 11 -1.65 -26.68 -35.58
C ILE A 11 -1.45 -25.28 -34.99
N CYS A 12 -1.42 -24.28 -35.88
CA CYS A 12 -1.18 -22.87 -35.54
C CYS A 12 -2.48 -22.12 -35.26
N GLN A 13 -2.64 -21.54 -34.06
CA GLN A 13 -3.86 -20.79 -33.75
C GLN A 13 -4.04 -19.57 -34.67
N ASP A 14 -2.96 -18.97 -35.15
CA ASP A 14 -2.99 -17.75 -35.97
C ASP A 14 -3.48 -17.99 -37.42
N THR A 15 -3.54 -19.24 -37.89
CA THR A 15 -3.92 -19.58 -39.29
C THR A 15 -5.01 -20.65 -39.44
N ILE A 16 -5.39 -21.35 -38.36
CA ILE A 16 -6.35 -22.49 -38.39
C ILE A 16 -7.75 -22.14 -38.94
N ASN A 17 -8.14 -20.87 -38.99
CA ASN A 17 -9.43 -20.42 -39.52
C ASN A 17 -9.28 -19.93 -40.97
N ASN A 18 -9.00 -20.85 -41.89
CA ASN A 18 -8.77 -20.58 -43.33
C ASN A 18 -7.73 -19.46 -43.59
N GLY A 19 -6.54 -19.60 -42.98
CA GLY A 19 -5.46 -18.60 -43.08
C GLY A 19 -5.62 -17.40 -42.14
N LYS A 20 -6.58 -17.46 -41.20
CA LYS A 20 -6.83 -16.43 -40.18
C LYS A 20 -6.79 -17.02 -38.78
N ALA A 21 -6.73 -16.15 -37.78
CA ALA A 21 -6.73 -16.56 -36.37
C ALA A 21 -8.03 -17.28 -35.98
N GLY A 22 -7.89 -18.38 -35.25
CA GLY A 22 -8.97 -19.21 -34.73
C GLY A 22 -8.96 -19.33 -33.21
N THR A 23 -9.57 -20.39 -32.68
CA THR A 23 -9.90 -20.56 -31.26
C THR A 23 -9.33 -21.86 -30.66
N LYS A 24 -9.17 -21.91 -29.32
CA LYS A 24 -8.69 -23.13 -28.61
C LYS A 24 -9.50 -24.39 -28.98
N PRO A 25 -10.85 -24.37 -29.07
CA PRO A 25 -11.63 -25.55 -29.50
C PRO A 25 -11.33 -26.00 -30.93
N GLN A 26 -11.05 -25.10 -31.87
CA GLN A 26 -10.63 -25.48 -33.23
C GLN A 26 -9.27 -26.19 -33.21
N CYS A 27 -8.30 -25.68 -32.44
CA CYS A 27 -7.01 -26.33 -32.26
C CYS A 27 -7.15 -27.74 -31.65
N LEU A 28 -7.98 -27.89 -30.61
CA LEU A 28 -8.26 -29.18 -29.96
C LEU A 28 -8.96 -30.16 -30.91
N LYS A 29 -9.95 -29.71 -31.68
CA LYS A 29 -10.64 -30.55 -32.69
C LYS A 29 -9.65 -31.04 -33.74
N SER A 30 -8.85 -30.14 -34.31
CA SER A 30 -7.82 -30.50 -35.30
C SER A 30 -6.79 -31.47 -34.74
N ALA A 31 -6.32 -31.27 -33.50
CA ALA A 31 -5.37 -32.16 -32.85
C ALA A 31 -5.96 -33.55 -32.64
N THR A 32 -7.21 -33.63 -32.17
CA THR A 32 -7.93 -34.88 -31.97
C THR A 32 -8.10 -35.65 -33.29
N THR A 33 -8.41 -34.96 -34.40
CA THR A 33 -8.48 -35.59 -35.73
C THR A 33 -7.12 -36.10 -36.19
N SER A 34 -6.06 -35.27 -36.14
CA SER A 34 -4.73 -35.68 -36.61
C SER A 34 -4.12 -36.82 -35.80
N LEU A 35 -4.35 -36.88 -34.48
CA LEU A 35 -3.94 -38.01 -33.64
C LEU A 35 -4.67 -39.31 -34.03
N LYS A 36 -5.99 -39.23 -34.34
CA LYS A 36 -6.77 -40.38 -34.84
C LYS A 36 -6.33 -40.85 -36.22
N GLU A 37 -5.72 -39.99 -37.02
CA GLU A 37 -5.09 -40.32 -38.30
C GLU A 37 -3.66 -40.90 -38.13
N GLY A 38 -3.21 -41.18 -36.89
CA GLY A 38 -1.88 -41.71 -36.60
C GLY A 38 -0.73 -40.69 -36.75
N LYS A 39 -1.04 -39.40 -36.83
CA LYS A 39 -0.06 -38.33 -37.07
C LYS A 39 0.36 -37.67 -35.76
N SER A 40 1.65 -37.40 -35.60
CA SER A 40 2.17 -36.62 -34.47
C SER A 40 1.80 -35.15 -34.61
N VAL A 41 1.48 -34.48 -33.51
CA VAL A 41 0.91 -33.13 -33.51
C VAL A 41 1.83 -32.12 -32.82
N PHE A 42 2.09 -30.99 -33.47
CA PHE A 42 2.76 -29.83 -32.90
C PHE A 42 1.77 -28.68 -32.71
N ILE A 43 1.49 -28.35 -31.45
CA ILE A 43 0.56 -27.27 -31.07
C ILE A 43 1.30 -25.92 -31.07
N ASP A 44 1.12 -25.15 -32.14
CA ASP A 44 1.69 -23.82 -32.28
C ASP A 44 0.73 -22.77 -31.70
N ARG A 45 0.81 -22.63 -30.37
CA ARG A 45 -0.06 -21.78 -29.56
C ARG A 45 0.66 -21.34 -28.28
N CYS A 46 0.51 -20.08 -27.91
CA CYS A 46 0.92 -19.59 -26.59
C CYS A 46 0.02 -20.18 -25.49
N ASN A 47 0.54 -21.11 -24.70
CA ASN A 47 -0.13 -21.74 -23.55
C ASN A 47 0.63 -21.37 -22.25
N LEU A 48 0.38 -20.16 -21.74
CA LEU A 48 1.22 -19.51 -20.72
C LEU A 48 1.12 -20.14 -19.32
N ASN A 49 -0.05 -20.69 -18.97
CA ASN A 49 -0.36 -21.26 -17.66
C ASN A 49 -1.03 -22.64 -17.77
N LYS A 50 -1.11 -23.36 -16.65
CA LYS A 50 -1.71 -24.70 -16.54
C LYS A 50 -3.13 -24.76 -17.11
N GLU A 51 -3.98 -23.77 -16.87
CA GLU A 51 -5.37 -23.74 -17.36
C GLU A 51 -5.44 -23.64 -18.90
N GLN A 52 -4.46 -22.99 -19.54
CA GLN A 52 -4.36 -22.98 -21.00
C GLN A 52 -3.88 -24.34 -21.53
N ARG A 53 -2.90 -24.96 -20.86
CA ARG A 53 -2.31 -26.27 -21.23
C ARG A 53 -3.26 -27.46 -21.04
N VAL A 54 -4.03 -27.50 -19.96
CA VAL A 54 -4.69 -28.72 -19.44
C VAL A 54 -5.46 -29.52 -20.48
N ASP A 55 -6.24 -28.89 -21.36
CA ASP A 55 -7.06 -29.62 -22.35
C ASP A 55 -6.26 -30.18 -23.53
N PHE A 56 -5.04 -29.67 -23.79
CA PHE A 56 -4.11 -30.30 -24.72
C PHE A 56 -3.39 -31.49 -24.08
N VAL A 57 -3.13 -31.44 -22.76
CA VAL A 57 -2.53 -32.57 -22.03
C VAL A 57 -3.52 -33.73 -21.86
N LYS A 58 -4.83 -33.44 -21.78
CA LYS A 58 -5.92 -34.44 -21.87
C LYS A 58 -5.99 -35.19 -23.21
N LEU A 59 -5.23 -34.79 -24.24
CA LEU A 59 -5.11 -35.57 -25.48
C LEU A 59 -4.07 -36.70 -25.36
N GLY A 60 -3.29 -36.73 -24.27
CA GLY A 60 -2.38 -37.81 -23.94
C GLY A 60 -3.11 -39.06 -23.46
N GLY A 61 -2.42 -40.20 -23.55
CA GLY A 61 -2.91 -41.50 -23.10
C GLY A 61 -1.91 -42.62 -23.41
N PRO A 62 -2.29 -43.90 -23.24
CA PRO A 62 -1.39 -45.04 -23.42
C PRO A 62 -0.72 -45.17 -24.81
N GLN A 63 -1.23 -44.45 -25.82
CA GLN A 63 -0.70 -44.42 -27.19
C GLN A 63 -0.24 -43.03 -27.63
N VAL A 64 -0.30 -42.01 -26.75
CA VAL A 64 0.01 -40.60 -27.10
C VAL A 64 0.81 -39.96 -25.96
N GLU A 65 2.12 -39.82 -26.18
CA GLU A 65 3.00 -39.07 -25.27
C GLU A 65 2.77 -37.55 -25.40
N VAL A 66 2.69 -36.84 -24.27
CA VAL A 66 2.56 -35.37 -24.28
C VAL A 66 3.89 -34.74 -23.91
N HIS A 67 4.51 -34.03 -24.86
CA HIS A 67 5.79 -33.37 -24.66
C HIS A 67 5.63 -31.84 -24.57
N ALA A 68 6.42 -31.20 -23.70
CA ALA A 68 6.55 -29.74 -23.65
C ALA A 68 7.96 -29.30 -24.09
N VAL A 69 8.04 -28.46 -25.12
CA VAL A 69 9.28 -27.75 -25.47
C VAL A 69 9.15 -26.31 -24.97
N VAL A 70 9.92 -25.99 -23.92
CA VAL A 70 9.82 -24.72 -23.19
C VAL A 70 10.89 -23.77 -23.68
N LEU A 71 10.50 -22.87 -24.58
CA LEU A 71 11.36 -21.76 -24.98
C LEU A 71 11.50 -20.78 -23.79
N ASP A 72 12.64 -20.83 -23.13
CA ASP A 72 13.02 -20.03 -21.97
C ASP A 72 14.21 -19.12 -22.28
N LEU A 73 14.25 -18.65 -23.53
CA LEU A 73 15.24 -17.72 -24.04
C LEU A 73 15.13 -16.35 -23.33
N PRO A 74 16.25 -15.62 -23.14
CA PRO A 74 16.24 -14.31 -22.50
C PRO A 74 15.28 -13.32 -23.16
N ALA A 75 14.46 -12.62 -22.36
CA ALA A 75 13.44 -11.67 -22.83
C ALA A 75 13.97 -10.65 -23.86
N LYS A 76 15.20 -10.14 -23.66
CA LYS A 76 15.88 -9.21 -24.57
C LYS A 76 16.13 -9.81 -25.96
N LEU A 77 16.43 -11.12 -26.05
CA LEU A 77 16.59 -11.84 -27.31
C LEU A 77 15.24 -12.00 -28.01
N CYS A 78 14.18 -12.38 -27.28
CA CYS A 78 12.82 -12.48 -27.82
C CYS A 78 12.31 -11.15 -28.37
N ILE A 79 12.49 -10.04 -27.64
CA ILE A 79 12.14 -8.69 -28.09
C ILE A 79 12.97 -8.28 -29.31
N SER A 80 14.28 -8.54 -29.32
CA SER A 80 15.16 -8.27 -30.47
C SER A 80 14.73 -9.01 -31.73
N ARG A 81 14.45 -10.32 -31.62
CA ARG A 81 13.95 -11.15 -32.73
C ARG A 81 12.62 -10.64 -33.26
N ILE A 82 11.67 -10.29 -32.37
CA ILE A 82 10.34 -9.79 -32.76
C ILE A 82 10.39 -8.38 -33.36
N ALA A 83 11.29 -7.51 -32.89
CA ALA A 83 11.50 -6.18 -33.48
C ALA A 83 12.10 -6.24 -34.90
N LYS A 84 12.88 -7.29 -35.19
CA LYS A 84 13.44 -7.58 -36.53
C LYS A 84 12.53 -8.46 -37.41
N ARG A 85 11.37 -8.90 -36.91
CA ARG A 85 10.50 -9.87 -37.61
C ARG A 85 9.60 -9.19 -38.63
N THR A 86 9.71 -9.63 -39.87
CA THR A 86 8.79 -9.34 -40.99
C THR A 86 7.92 -10.57 -41.30
N GLY A 87 6.78 -10.38 -41.97
CA GLY A 87 6.03 -11.47 -42.62
C GLY A 87 5.44 -12.54 -41.70
N HIS A 88 5.15 -12.22 -40.43
CA HIS A 88 4.55 -13.19 -39.51
C HIS A 88 3.09 -13.51 -39.90
N GLU A 89 2.76 -14.81 -39.95
CA GLU A 89 1.42 -15.32 -40.30
C GLU A 89 0.27 -14.60 -39.56
N GLY A 90 0.38 -14.43 -38.23
CA GLY A 90 -0.59 -13.69 -37.41
C GLY A 90 -0.44 -12.15 -37.41
N ASN A 91 0.25 -11.55 -38.39
CA ASN A 91 0.52 -10.11 -38.53
C ASN A 91 1.18 -9.38 -37.33
N LEU A 92 1.64 -10.10 -36.31
CA LEU A 92 2.32 -9.55 -35.13
C LEU A 92 3.77 -9.14 -35.45
N GLN A 93 3.96 -7.89 -35.87
CA GLN A 93 5.27 -7.30 -36.21
C GLN A 93 5.44 -5.86 -35.69
N GLY A 94 6.68 -5.37 -35.64
CA GLY A 94 7.02 -4.01 -35.20
C GLY A 94 6.89 -3.76 -33.68
N GLY A 95 7.09 -2.49 -33.28
CA GLY A 95 7.27 -2.11 -31.86
C GLY A 95 6.13 -2.50 -30.91
N LYS A 96 4.88 -2.56 -31.38
CA LYS A 96 3.71 -2.99 -30.59
C LYS A 96 3.85 -4.43 -30.06
N ALA A 97 4.65 -5.28 -30.71
CA ALA A 97 4.84 -6.67 -30.32
C ALA A 97 5.78 -6.86 -29.11
N ALA A 98 6.63 -5.88 -28.77
CA ALA A 98 7.46 -5.94 -27.55
C ALA A 98 6.60 -5.95 -26.27
N ALA A 99 5.49 -5.20 -26.26
CA ALA A 99 4.51 -5.21 -25.18
C ALA A 99 3.82 -6.58 -25.02
N VAL A 100 3.67 -7.34 -26.10
CA VAL A 100 3.13 -8.71 -26.05
C VAL A 100 4.09 -9.67 -25.35
N VAL A 101 5.39 -9.58 -25.62
CA VAL A 101 6.42 -10.38 -24.91
C VAL A 101 6.39 -10.09 -23.40
N ASN A 102 6.38 -8.80 -23.01
CA ASN A 102 6.34 -8.41 -21.61
C ASN A 102 5.06 -8.89 -20.89
N ARG A 103 3.90 -8.78 -21.56
CA ARG A 103 2.62 -9.31 -21.05
C ARG A 103 2.61 -10.83 -20.93
N MET A 104 3.27 -11.55 -21.84
CA MET A 104 3.41 -13.01 -21.77
C MET A 104 4.30 -13.43 -20.60
N LEU A 105 5.43 -12.76 -20.39
CA LEU A 105 6.36 -13.05 -19.30
C LEU A 105 5.73 -12.85 -17.91
N GLN A 106 4.89 -11.82 -17.75
CA GLN A 106 4.16 -11.56 -16.50
C GLN A 106 3.19 -12.69 -16.09
N ASN A 107 2.80 -13.56 -17.03
CA ASN A 107 1.80 -14.62 -16.84
C ASN A 107 2.35 -16.01 -17.19
N LYS A 108 3.68 -16.18 -17.28
CA LYS A 108 4.35 -17.43 -17.67
C LYS A 108 4.54 -18.32 -16.44
N GLU A 109 3.84 -19.46 -16.41
CA GLU A 109 4.09 -20.56 -15.50
C GLU A 109 4.80 -21.69 -16.25
N LEU A 110 5.93 -22.18 -15.72
CA LEU A 110 6.67 -23.30 -16.31
C LEU A 110 5.89 -24.62 -16.13
N PRO A 111 5.85 -25.49 -17.17
CA PRO A 111 5.14 -26.76 -17.07
C PRO A 111 5.84 -27.74 -16.11
N LYS A 112 5.05 -28.60 -15.47
CA LYS A 112 5.51 -29.65 -14.55
C LYS A 112 5.08 -31.03 -15.05
N LEU A 113 5.87 -32.07 -14.78
CA LEU A 113 5.51 -33.46 -15.13
C LEU A 113 4.16 -33.87 -14.53
N SER A 114 3.84 -33.38 -13.33
CA SER A 114 2.55 -33.54 -12.64
C SER A 114 1.35 -32.86 -13.30
N GLU A 115 1.50 -32.20 -14.44
CA GLU A 115 0.39 -31.81 -15.30
C GLU A 115 -0.05 -32.92 -16.27
N GLY A 116 0.76 -33.98 -16.45
CA GLY A 116 0.55 -35.06 -17.42
C GLY A 116 1.52 -35.06 -18.60
N PHE A 117 2.66 -34.38 -18.51
CA PHE A 117 3.69 -34.40 -19.55
C PHE A 117 4.63 -35.61 -19.38
N SER A 118 4.77 -36.43 -20.43
CA SER A 118 5.78 -37.50 -20.49
C SER A 118 7.19 -36.93 -20.42
N ARG A 119 7.43 -35.82 -21.13
CA ARG A 119 8.76 -35.21 -21.32
C ARG A 119 8.66 -33.69 -21.35
N ILE A 120 9.58 -33.01 -20.67
CA ILE A 120 9.73 -31.55 -20.70
C ILE A 120 11.16 -31.21 -21.09
N MET A 121 11.33 -30.36 -22.10
CA MET A 121 12.62 -29.94 -22.61
C MET A 121 12.72 -28.40 -22.57
N PHE A 122 13.55 -27.88 -21.68
CA PHE A 122 13.80 -26.45 -21.54
C PHE A 122 14.92 -26.01 -22.50
N CYS A 123 14.68 -24.93 -23.23
CA CYS A 123 15.65 -24.33 -24.15
C CYS A 123 15.97 -22.90 -23.69
N GLN A 124 17.17 -22.70 -23.12
CA GLN A 124 17.61 -21.40 -22.57
C GLN A 124 18.59 -20.67 -23.50
N SER A 125 19.22 -21.39 -24.42
CA SER A 125 20.14 -20.91 -25.44
C SER A 125 19.67 -21.28 -26.85
N GLU A 126 20.29 -20.69 -27.89
CA GLU A 126 20.02 -21.08 -29.28
C GLU A 126 20.49 -22.51 -29.57
N THR A 127 21.57 -22.96 -28.91
CA THR A 127 22.06 -24.35 -28.95
C THR A 127 21.01 -25.34 -28.43
N ASP A 128 20.32 -25.03 -27.33
CA ASP A 128 19.27 -25.93 -26.80
C ASP A 128 18.08 -26.05 -27.76
N VAL A 129 17.75 -24.96 -28.46
CA VAL A 129 16.71 -24.96 -29.51
C VAL A 129 17.15 -25.82 -30.70
N GLN A 130 18.41 -25.73 -31.12
CA GLN A 130 18.94 -26.59 -32.18
C GLN A 130 19.00 -28.06 -31.76
N THR A 131 19.39 -28.36 -30.52
CA THR A 131 19.36 -29.71 -29.96
C THR A 131 17.94 -30.25 -29.96
N ALA A 132 16.95 -29.47 -29.50
CA ALA A 132 15.54 -29.87 -29.56
C ALA A 132 15.06 -30.12 -31.00
N LEU A 133 15.39 -29.22 -31.95
CA LEU A 133 15.07 -29.39 -33.38
C LEU A 133 15.67 -30.69 -33.94
N ASN A 134 16.93 -31.00 -33.62
CA ASN A 134 17.60 -32.23 -34.04
C ASN A 134 16.91 -33.45 -33.43
N THR A 135 16.68 -33.47 -32.11
CA THR A 135 15.99 -34.57 -31.41
C THR A 135 14.61 -34.87 -31.99
N TYR A 136 13.76 -33.86 -32.20
CA TYR A 136 12.41 -34.07 -32.77
C TYR A 136 12.39 -34.31 -34.28
N THR A 137 13.49 -34.07 -34.98
CA THR A 137 13.61 -34.35 -36.42
C THR A 137 14.10 -35.78 -36.66
N ALA A 138 15.03 -36.27 -35.84
CA ALA A 138 15.60 -37.61 -35.93
C ALA A 138 14.64 -38.77 -35.57
N LEU A 139 13.48 -38.48 -34.96
CA LEU A 139 12.46 -39.48 -34.63
C LEU A 139 11.91 -40.16 -35.90
N GLY A 140 12.10 -41.48 -35.99
CA GLY A 140 11.37 -42.38 -36.88
C GLY A 140 9.90 -42.55 -36.46
N PRO A 141 9.11 -43.38 -37.17
CA PRO A 141 7.67 -43.49 -36.92
C PRO A 141 7.29 -43.97 -35.51
N SER A 142 8.05 -44.90 -34.91
CA SER A 142 7.68 -45.61 -33.67
C SER A 142 8.48 -45.21 -32.42
N ASP A 143 9.55 -44.44 -32.58
CA ASP A 143 10.52 -44.10 -31.54
C ASP A 143 9.89 -43.34 -30.35
N THR A 144 10.28 -43.68 -29.13
CA THR A 144 9.93 -42.92 -27.91
C THR A 144 11.13 -42.11 -27.42
N LEU A 145 10.89 -40.96 -26.77
CA LEU A 145 11.95 -40.20 -26.10
C LEU A 145 11.93 -40.49 -24.59
N PRO A 146 13.08 -40.47 -23.90
CA PRO A 146 13.09 -40.72 -22.47
C PRO A 146 12.25 -39.69 -21.71
N HIS A 147 11.47 -40.18 -20.75
CA HIS A 147 10.59 -39.39 -19.89
C HIS A 147 11.37 -38.47 -18.94
N GLY A 148 10.72 -37.42 -18.43
CA GLY A 148 11.28 -36.51 -17.42
C GLY A 148 11.65 -35.10 -17.94
N CYS A 149 12.49 -34.39 -17.18
CA CYS A 149 12.92 -33.02 -17.49
C CYS A 149 14.34 -32.97 -18.07
N PHE A 150 14.53 -32.23 -19.15
CA PHE A 150 15.77 -32.13 -19.92
C PHE A 150 16.08 -30.66 -20.25
N GLY A 151 17.36 -30.28 -20.31
CA GLY A 151 17.77 -28.88 -20.52
C GLY A 151 17.42 -27.92 -19.37
N GLN A 152 16.73 -28.40 -18.33
CA GLN A 152 16.58 -27.71 -17.07
C GLN A 152 17.97 -27.63 -16.41
N LYS A 153 18.45 -26.41 -16.13
CA LYS A 153 19.64 -26.26 -15.28
C LYS A 153 19.33 -26.81 -13.89
N ASP A 154 20.20 -27.67 -13.40
CA ASP A 154 20.33 -27.93 -11.96
C ASP A 154 20.55 -26.58 -11.26
N PRO A 155 19.72 -26.21 -10.26
CA PRO A 155 19.89 -24.98 -9.48
C PRO A 155 21.29 -24.79 -8.88
N ASN A 156 22.06 -25.87 -8.70
CA ASN A 156 23.40 -25.86 -8.09
C ASN A 156 24.55 -25.90 -9.11
N ALA A 157 24.30 -26.18 -10.39
CA ALA A 157 25.34 -26.35 -11.40
C ALA A 157 25.96 -25.00 -11.84
N LYS A 158 27.06 -24.61 -11.18
CA LYS A 158 27.94 -23.53 -11.64
C LYS A 158 28.67 -23.93 -12.91
N THR A 159 28.60 -23.10 -13.95
CA THR A 159 29.50 -23.19 -15.11
C THR A 159 29.99 -21.79 -15.47
N GLN A 160 31.31 -21.63 -15.50
CA GLN A 160 31.95 -20.41 -16.00
C GLN A 160 31.95 -20.42 -17.53
N LEU A 161 31.81 -19.24 -18.14
CA LEU A 161 32.76 -18.83 -19.19
C LEU A 161 32.84 -17.30 -19.24
N GLY A 162 34.05 -16.79 -19.45
CA GLY A 162 34.32 -15.34 -19.42
C GLY A 162 34.43 -14.71 -20.80
N ILE A 163 34.06 -13.43 -20.84
CA ILE A 163 34.76 -12.35 -21.57
C ILE A 163 35.35 -12.71 -22.95
N MET A 164 34.70 -12.24 -24.01
CA MET A 164 35.42 -11.53 -25.08
C MET A 164 34.80 -10.13 -25.29
N LYS A 165 35.58 -9.23 -25.90
CA LYS A 165 35.37 -7.78 -25.88
C LYS A 165 34.97 -7.21 -27.26
N PHE A 166 34.22 -6.11 -27.19
CA PHE A 166 34.40 -4.87 -27.98
C PHE A 166 33.89 -4.73 -29.45
N LEU A 167 33.11 -3.63 -29.60
CA LEU A 167 33.14 -2.58 -30.64
C LEU A 167 32.12 -2.52 -31.81
N LYS A 168 31.60 -1.28 -31.93
CA LYS A 168 31.16 -0.49 -33.10
C LYS A 168 29.92 -0.88 -33.94
N ARG A 169 29.12 0.17 -34.18
CA ARG A 169 28.17 0.40 -35.30
C ARG A 169 28.89 1.27 -36.36
N PRO A 170 28.24 1.69 -37.46
CA PRO A 170 27.53 0.93 -38.50
C PRO A 170 28.08 1.30 -39.91
N HIS A 171 27.60 0.67 -41.00
CA HIS A 171 27.06 1.34 -42.22
C HIS A 171 26.58 0.31 -43.28
N GLU A 172 26.10 0.84 -44.40
CA GLU A 172 25.10 0.38 -45.38
C GLU A 172 25.51 -0.70 -46.43
N THR A 173 24.53 -0.98 -47.31
CA THR A 173 24.62 -1.43 -48.72
C THR A 173 24.97 -2.89 -49.10
N ASN A 174 23.92 -3.56 -49.60
CA ASN A 174 23.82 -4.28 -50.89
C ASN A 174 24.49 -5.64 -51.18
N SER A 175 23.81 -6.35 -52.10
CA SER A 175 24.29 -7.38 -53.05
C SER A 175 24.86 -8.71 -52.54
N GLN A 176 24.02 -9.74 -52.68
CA GLN A 176 24.22 -10.96 -53.49
C GLN A 176 25.48 -11.86 -53.37
N ASP A 177 25.17 -13.17 -53.39
CA ASP A 177 25.85 -14.25 -54.11
C ASP A 177 27.28 -14.71 -53.74
N SER A 178 27.29 -15.76 -52.92
CA SER A 178 27.75 -17.11 -53.32
C SER A 178 29.17 -17.63 -52.99
N THR A 179 29.18 -18.91 -52.58
CA THR A 179 30.22 -19.97 -52.75
C THR A 179 31.61 -19.91 -52.09
N CYS A 180 31.79 -20.84 -51.14
CA CYS A 180 32.82 -21.92 -51.11
C CYS A 180 34.14 -21.83 -50.29
N SER A 181 34.47 -23.03 -49.77
CA SER A 181 35.79 -23.69 -49.59
C SER A 181 36.89 -23.18 -48.61
N GLN A 182 37.10 -24.02 -47.59
CA GLN A 182 38.38 -24.64 -47.14
C GLN A 182 39.52 -23.83 -46.48
N LEU A 183 39.62 -24.03 -45.15
CA LEU A 183 40.79 -24.52 -44.37
C LEU A 183 42.22 -24.40 -44.94
N THR A 184 43.13 -23.84 -44.13
CA THR A 184 44.54 -24.28 -43.96
C THR A 184 45.05 -23.89 -42.56
N ASP A 185 46.22 -24.41 -42.13
CA ASP A 185 46.70 -24.38 -40.74
C ASP A 185 48.26 -24.31 -40.64
N GLY A 186 48.82 -23.76 -39.55
CA GLY A 186 50.18 -24.09 -39.08
C GLY A 186 51.29 -23.01 -38.89
N LYS A 187 51.82 -22.95 -37.65
CA LYS A 187 53.25 -22.75 -37.21
C LYS A 187 53.93 -21.35 -37.21
N GLY A 188 54.93 -21.19 -36.31
CA GLY A 188 55.88 -20.05 -36.11
C GLY A 188 57.32 -20.40 -36.55
N PRO A 189 58.46 -20.01 -35.86
CA PRO A 189 58.64 -19.25 -34.58
C PRO A 189 59.90 -18.30 -34.45
N GLY A 190 60.07 -17.59 -33.31
CA GLY A 190 61.38 -17.07 -32.75
C GLY A 190 61.75 -15.57 -32.96
N SER A 191 62.87 -14.99 -32.46
CA SER A 191 63.83 -15.31 -31.35
C SER A 191 64.97 -14.25 -31.16
N LYS A 192 65.49 -14.02 -29.91
CA LYS A 192 66.68 -13.19 -29.49
C LYS A 192 66.56 -11.64 -29.69
N ALA A 193 67.29 -10.71 -29.05
CA ALA A 193 68.06 -10.50 -27.77
C ALA A 193 68.34 -8.95 -27.68
N GLN A 194 69.08 -8.23 -26.80
CA GLN A 194 69.93 -8.29 -25.58
C GLN A 194 70.01 -6.80 -25.05
N GLU A 195 70.67 -6.20 -24.02
CA GLU A 195 71.57 -6.43 -22.84
C GLU A 195 71.53 -5.08 -22.00
N THR A 196 72.29 -4.61 -20.97
CA THR A 196 73.43 -4.96 -20.06
C THR A 196 73.19 -4.35 -18.62
N VAL A 197 74.21 -3.94 -17.82
CA VAL A 197 74.13 -3.76 -16.33
C VAL A 197 75.11 -2.72 -15.72
N SER A 198 74.70 -1.86 -14.76
CA SER A 198 75.47 -1.43 -13.53
C SER A 198 74.76 -0.36 -12.65
N SER A 199 74.96 -0.22 -11.32
CA SER A 199 75.20 -1.18 -10.21
C SER A 199 75.08 -0.50 -8.80
N LEU A 200 75.00 -1.31 -7.72
CA LEU A 200 74.97 -0.96 -6.26
C LEU A 200 73.64 -0.39 -5.68
N SER A 201 73.17 -0.75 -4.47
CA SER A 201 73.63 -1.72 -3.44
C SER A 201 72.44 -2.28 -2.61
N GLY A 202 72.64 -3.36 -1.81
CA GLY A 202 71.67 -3.82 -0.79
C GLY A 202 71.25 -5.31 -0.83
N THR A 203 72.04 -6.20 -0.22
CA THR A 203 71.75 -7.64 0.04
C THR A 203 71.10 -7.85 1.43
N ALA A 204 70.52 -9.00 1.83
CA ALA A 204 70.24 -10.32 1.22
C ALA A 204 69.18 -11.08 2.10
N SER A 205 68.73 -12.32 1.85
CA SER A 205 68.21 -13.01 0.64
C SER A 205 68.05 -14.52 0.93
N GLN A 206 66.84 -15.06 1.07
CA GLN A 206 66.60 -16.53 1.12
C GLN A 206 65.25 -16.96 0.50
N LYS A 207 65.07 -18.28 0.29
CA LYS A 207 64.17 -18.87 -0.73
C LYS A 207 63.61 -20.24 -0.33
N ILE A 208 62.28 -20.31 -0.10
CA ILE A 208 61.42 -21.51 0.04
C ILE A 208 60.11 -21.14 -0.70
N LYS A 209 59.51 -21.91 -1.63
CA LYS A 209 59.05 -23.33 -1.69
C LYS A 209 57.70 -23.54 -0.96
N ILE A 210 56.92 -24.50 -1.45
CA ILE A 210 55.47 -24.65 -1.19
C ILE A 210 55.20 -25.26 0.19
N SER A 211 54.28 -24.65 0.96
CA SER A 211 53.51 -25.33 2.03
C SER A 211 52.25 -24.54 2.43
N GLU A 212 51.10 -25.20 2.29
CA GLU A 212 49.95 -25.21 3.22
C GLU A 212 49.12 -23.94 3.52
N ASP A 213 47.86 -24.19 3.89
CA ASP A 213 46.88 -23.18 4.27
C ASP A 213 47.25 -22.47 5.59
N PRO A 214 46.88 -21.19 5.76
CA PRO A 214 46.40 -20.72 7.05
C PRO A 214 45.04 -21.40 7.31
N ALA A 215 45.09 -22.63 7.80
CA ALA A 215 43.92 -23.43 8.13
C ALA A 215 42.99 -22.67 9.08
N ALA A 216 41.68 -22.94 8.96
CA ALA A 216 40.56 -22.39 9.72
C ALA A 216 40.98 -21.51 10.92
N ASN A 217 41.10 -20.19 10.68
CA ASN A 217 41.42 -19.20 11.70
C ASN A 217 40.48 -19.42 12.89
N SER A 218 41.03 -19.87 14.02
CA SER A 218 40.23 -20.40 15.12
C SER A 218 39.44 -19.28 15.78
N ILE A 219 38.17 -19.16 15.41
CA ILE A 219 37.19 -18.33 16.10
C ILE A 219 37.16 -18.83 17.54
N SER A 220 37.70 -18.03 18.45
CA SER A 220 37.75 -18.37 19.87
C SER A 220 36.33 -18.51 20.39
N GLN A 221 36.08 -19.47 21.29
CA GLN A 221 34.73 -19.83 21.72
C GLN A 221 33.95 -18.69 22.43
N ASN A 222 34.60 -17.55 22.68
CA ASN A 222 34.01 -16.34 23.27
C ASN A 222 33.52 -15.31 22.22
N ASP A 223 33.76 -15.49 20.92
CA ASP A 223 33.42 -14.51 19.86
C ASP A 223 31.93 -14.53 19.45
N ASN A 224 31.17 -15.53 19.92
CA ASN A 224 29.74 -15.69 19.61
C ASN A 224 28.83 -14.59 20.20
N ASP A 225 29.25 -13.95 21.29
CA ASP A 225 28.48 -12.90 22.00
C ASP A 225 28.63 -11.50 21.37
N VAL A 226 29.41 -11.34 20.29
CA VAL A 226 29.57 -10.05 19.61
C VAL A 226 28.40 -9.79 18.64
N PRO A 227 27.59 -8.73 18.83
CA PRO A 227 26.52 -8.40 17.90
C PRO A 227 27.07 -8.17 16.49
N THR A 228 26.59 -8.93 15.51
CA THR A 228 27.20 -8.99 14.18
C THR A 228 26.13 -8.93 13.10
N LEU A 229 26.16 -7.85 12.31
CA LEU A 229 25.29 -7.67 11.14
C LEU A 229 25.97 -8.21 9.88
N ALA A 230 25.40 -9.28 9.30
CA ALA A 230 25.66 -9.63 7.92
C ALA A 230 24.73 -8.87 6.98
N PHE A 231 25.25 -8.28 5.91
CA PHE A 231 24.43 -7.60 4.91
C PHE A 231 24.90 -7.86 3.48
N PRO A 232 23.98 -7.99 2.50
CA PRO A 232 24.33 -8.08 1.09
C PRO A 232 24.59 -6.68 0.53
N SER A 233 25.21 -6.60 -0.65
CA SER A 233 25.26 -5.34 -1.38
C SER A 233 23.86 -4.93 -1.85
N ILE A 234 23.35 -3.84 -1.28
CA ILE A 234 22.02 -3.30 -1.60
C ILE A 234 22.02 -2.72 -3.02
N SER A 235 20.91 -2.95 -3.75
CA SER A 235 20.61 -2.45 -5.09
C SER A 235 21.51 -2.87 -6.27
N THR A 236 22.67 -3.47 -6.06
CA THR A 236 23.65 -3.76 -7.14
C THR A 236 23.25 -4.91 -8.08
N ALA A 237 22.36 -5.81 -7.64
CA ALA A 237 21.88 -6.94 -8.45
C ALA A 237 20.58 -6.62 -9.23
N ASP A 238 19.41 -6.96 -8.67
CA ASP A 238 18.10 -6.82 -9.34
C ASP A 238 17.74 -5.39 -9.76
N PHE A 239 18.23 -4.42 -9.00
CA PHE A 239 18.06 -2.99 -9.19
C PHE A 239 19.19 -2.34 -9.98
N ARG A 240 20.24 -3.09 -10.37
CA ARG A 240 21.31 -2.70 -11.31
C ARG A 240 22.05 -1.40 -10.97
N PHE A 241 22.18 -1.06 -9.70
CA PHE A 241 22.99 0.08 -9.27
C PHE A 241 24.48 -0.16 -9.56
N ASP A 242 25.19 0.85 -10.05
CA ASP A 242 26.61 0.74 -10.39
C ASP A 242 27.48 0.27 -9.20
N LEU A 243 28.36 -0.70 -9.48
CA LEU A 243 29.21 -1.35 -8.49
C LEU A 243 30.32 -0.43 -7.95
N GLU A 244 30.77 0.52 -8.75
CA GLU A 244 31.85 1.43 -8.38
C GLU A 244 31.34 2.48 -7.38
N LYS A 245 30.18 3.08 -7.67
CA LYS A 245 29.47 4.00 -6.76
C LYS A 245 28.94 3.30 -5.52
N ALA A 246 28.37 2.10 -5.64
CA ALA A 246 27.90 1.33 -4.48
C ALA A 246 29.05 0.97 -3.52
N SER A 247 30.24 0.63 -4.04
CA SER A 247 31.39 0.29 -3.18
C SER A 247 32.03 1.51 -2.50
N ASN A 248 31.94 2.70 -3.08
CA ASN A 248 32.26 3.94 -2.36
C ASN A 248 31.31 4.13 -1.17
N ILE A 249 30.00 4.16 -1.45
CA ILE A 249 28.95 4.42 -0.45
C ILE A 249 28.97 3.39 0.69
N ILE A 250 29.19 2.10 0.39
CA ILE A 250 29.35 1.07 1.42
C ILE A 250 30.50 1.43 2.38
N VAL A 251 31.68 1.76 1.84
CA VAL A 251 32.87 2.01 2.66
C VAL A 251 32.74 3.34 3.43
N GLU A 252 32.20 4.38 2.81
CA GLU A 252 31.93 5.68 3.44
C GLU A 252 30.91 5.57 4.60
N LYS A 253 29.83 4.79 4.43
CA LYS A 253 28.85 4.58 5.52
C LYS A 253 29.34 3.61 6.59
N VAL A 254 30.16 2.62 6.24
CA VAL A 254 30.84 1.76 7.22
C VAL A 254 31.79 2.59 8.09
N GLU A 255 32.62 3.43 7.48
CA GLU A 255 33.52 4.38 8.16
C GLU A 255 32.73 5.33 9.08
N GLN A 256 31.69 6.01 8.56
CA GLN A 256 30.83 6.94 9.31
C GLN A 256 30.09 6.30 10.53
N PHE A 257 30.01 4.97 10.60
CA PHE A 257 29.35 4.25 11.68
C PHE A 257 30.31 3.46 12.58
N MET A 258 31.60 3.36 12.24
CA MET A 258 32.54 2.49 12.96
C MET A 258 32.74 2.91 14.42
N ASP A 259 32.79 4.21 14.70
CA ASP A 259 32.89 4.77 16.05
C ASP A 259 31.62 4.53 16.89
N LYS A 260 30.45 4.46 16.24
CA LYS A 260 29.14 4.32 16.90
C LYS A 260 28.82 2.88 17.30
N LEU A 261 29.48 1.91 16.68
CA LEU A 261 29.19 0.47 16.77
C LEU A 261 29.71 -0.19 18.06
N GLY A 262 30.59 0.46 18.83
CA GLY A 262 31.13 -0.12 20.07
C GLY A 262 31.89 -1.43 19.82
N ASN A 263 31.45 -2.53 20.43
CA ASN A 263 32.00 -3.87 20.15
C ASN A 263 31.42 -4.53 18.88
N ALA A 264 30.30 -4.03 18.34
CA ALA A 264 29.58 -4.69 17.25
C ALA A 264 30.36 -4.69 15.92
N ARG A 265 30.07 -5.71 15.10
CA ARG A 265 30.75 -6.02 13.82
C ARG A 265 29.80 -5.89 12.62
N LEU A 266 30.38 -5.52 11.49
CA LEU A 266 29.71 -5.40 10.18
C LEU A 266 30.35 -6.37 9.18
N VAL A 267 29.55 -7.12 8.43
CA VAL A 267 30.03 -8.09 7.45
C VAL A 267 29.31 -7.93 6.11
N LEU A 268 30.03 -7.55 5.06
CA LEU A 268 29.48 -7.53 3.70
C LEU A 268 29.56 -8.94 3.09
N VAL A 269 28.42 -9.51 2.71
CA VAL A 269 28.28 -10.89 2.22
C VAL A 269 27.92 -10.95 0.73
N ASP A 270 28.54 -11.86 -0.01
CA ASP A 270 28.10 -12.28 -1.35
C ASP A 270 28.43 -13.77 -1.61
N LEU A 271 27.73 -14.40 -2.56
CA LEU A 271 27.70 -15.85 -2.80
C LEU A 271 28.96 -16.44 -3.45
N THR A 272 29.91 -15.61 -3.91
CA THR A 272 31.06 -16.09 -4.70
C THR A 272 32.37 -15.35 -4.41
N GLN A 273 33.49 -16.10 -4.44
CA GLN A 273 34.85 -15.56 -4.35
C GLN A 273 35.18 -14.59 -5.50
N GLY A 274 34.53 -14.76 -6.65
CA GLY A 274 34.67 -13.88 -7.82
C GLY A 274 33.81 -12.61 -7.76
N SER A 275 33.22 -12.26 -6.62
CA SER A 275 32.38 -11.08 -6.49
C SER A 275 33.17 -9.77 -6.70
N LYS A 276 32.82 -9.03 -7.76
CA LYS A 276 33.41 -7.70 -8.01
C LYS A 276 33.11 -6.74 -6.86
N ILE A 277 31.91 -6.78 -6.26
CA ILE A 277 31.59 -5.83 -5.19
C ILE A 277 32.38 -6.11 -3.91
N LEU A 278 32.57 -7.37 -3.51
CA LEU A 278 33.44 -7.69 -2.37
C LEU A 278 34.88 -7.25 -2.64
N SER A 279 35.38 -7.47 -3.86
CA SER A 279 36.75 -7.10 -4.23
C SER A 279 36.97 -5.58 -4.20
N LEU A 280 36.02 -4.79 -4.72
CA LEU A 280 36.06 -3.33 -4.68
C LEU A 280 35.98 -2.79 -3.24
N VAL A 281 35.04 -3.30 -2.44
CA VAL A 281 34.86 -2.87 -1.05
C VAL A 281 36.08 -3.23 -0.20
N ARG A 282 36.66 -4.42 -0.37
CA ARG A 282 37.89 -4.84 0.33
C ARG A 282 39.06 -3.92 0.03
N ALA A 283 39.26 -3.56 -1.24
CA ALA A 283 40.32 -2.63 -1.66
C ALA A 283 40.12 -1.22 -1.06
N LYS A 284 38.89 -0.69 -1.13
CA LYS A 284 38.55 0.66 -0.63
C LYS A 284 38.58 0.76 0.91
N ALA A 285 38.14 -0.28 1.61
CA ALA A 285 38.23 -0.36 3.07
C ALA A 285 39.68 -0.41 3.56
N ALA A 286 40.56 -1.15 2.86
CA ALA A 286 42.00 -1.14 3.13
C ALA A 286 42.63 0.23 2.86
N GLN A 287 42.26 0.91 1.76
CA GLN A 287 42.72 2.28 1.47
C GLN A 287 42.30 3.31 2.53
N LYS A 288 41.16 3.09 3.20
CA LYS A 288 40.66 3.90 4.32
C LYS A 288 41.08 3.40 5.71
N ASN A 289 41.96 2.39 5.80
CA ASN A 289 42.44 1.79 7.04
C ASN A 289 41.32 1.35 8.01
N ILE A 290 40.17 0.90 7.49
CA ILE A 290 39.06 0.44 8.32
C ILE A 290 39.46 -0.87 9.03
N ASP A 291 39.22 -0.95 10.34
CA ASP A 291 39.55 -2.12 11.17
C ASP A 291 38.93 -3.42 10.62
N SER A 292 39.80 -4.31 10.12
CA SER A 292 39.43 -5.57 9.49
C SER A 292 38.84 -6.61 10.45
N LYS A 293 38.92 -6.40 11.77
CA LYS A 293 38.21 -7.22 12.77
C LYS A 293 36.74 -6.80 12.90
N ARG A 294 36.47 -5.50 12.72
CA ARG A 294 35.14 -4.88 12.91
C ARG A 294 34.36 -4.69 11.62
N PHE A 295 35.03 -4.54 10.48
CA PHE A 295 34.43 -4.65 9.15
C PHE A 295 35.23 -5.54 8.21
N PHE A 296 34.59 -6.56 7.64
CA PHE A 296 35.20 -7.41 6.61
C PHE A 296 34.20 -7.90 5.57
N THR A 297 34.73 -8.40 4.45
CA THR A 297 33.96 -9.09 3.41
C THR A 297 33.96 -10.59 3.66
N PHE A 298 32.79 -11.23 3.62
CA PHE A 298 32.66 -12.68 3.74
C PHE A 298 32.02 -13.28 2.47
N VAL A 299 32.40 -14.52 2.14
CA VAL A 299 31.87 -15.24 0.97
C VAL A 299 31.04 -16.41 1.45
N GLY A 300 29.73 -16.34 1.22
CA GLY A 300 28.80 -17.35 1.68
C GLY A 300 27.35 -17.02 1.33
N ASN A 301 26.46 -17.96 1.66
CA ASN A 301 25.03 -17.72 1.62
C ASN A 301 24.61 -17.05 2.94
N ILE A 302 23.99 -15.86 2.87
CA ILE A 302 23.56 -15.09 4.03
C ILE A 302 22.53 -15.83 4.91
N THR A 303 21.85 -16.86 4.38
CA THR A 303 20.92 -17.70 5.14
C THR A 303 21.54 -18.98 5.71
N GLN A 304 22.87 -19.16 5.58
CA GLN A 304 23.63 -20.34 6.01
C GLN A 304 25.03 -19.95 6.57
N LEU A 305 25.17 -18.74 7.13
CA LEU A 305 26.46 -18.20 7.56
C LEU A 305 27.07 -18.99 8.70
N HIS A 306 26.26 -19.49 9.64
CA HIS A 306 26.74 -20.30 10.74
C HIS A 306 26.90 -21.76 10.28
N SER A 307 25.84 -22.37 9.74
CA SER A 307 25.82 -23.81 9.42
C SER A 307 26.67 -24.24 8.21
N LYS A 308 27.09 -23.29 7.37
CA LYS A 308 28.00 -23.54 6.22
C LYS A 308 29.18 -22.58 6.13
N GLY A 309 29.10 -21.38 6.70
CA GLY A 309 30.21 -20.42 6.72
C GLY A 309 31.06 -20.47 8.00
N GLY A 310 30.57 -21.08 9.09
CA GLY A 310 31.22 -21.02 10.41
C GLY A 310 31.19 -19.64 11.07
N LEU A 311 30.40 -18.69 10.55
CA LEU A 311 30.31 -17.31 11.02
C LEU A 311 28.93 -17.06 11.65
N HIS A 312 28.88 -16.89 12.97
CA HIS A 312 27.65 -16.49 13.66
C HIS A 312 27.30 -15.03 13.34
N CYS A 313 26.05 -14.76 12.95
CA CYS A 313 25.55 -13.42 12.65
C CYS A 313 24.12 -13.30 13.20
N ASN A 314 23.99 -12.74 14.41
CA ASN A 314 22.72 -12.66 15.11
C ASN A 314 21.72 -11.65 14.49
N VAL A 315 22.16 -10.85 13.52
CA VAL A 315 21.31 -9.98 12.69
C VAL A 315 21.71 -10.13 11.21
N ILE A 316 20.73 -10.24 10.30
CA ILE A 316 20.99 -10.18 8.85
C ILE A 316 20.17 -9.10 8.14
N ALA A 317 20.72 -8.48 7.11
CA ALA A 317 19.99 -7.58 6.23
C ALA A 317 19.44 -8.30 4.99
N ASN A 318 18.27 -7.87 4.53
CA ASN A 318 17.64 -8.28 3.28
C ASN A 318 17.58 -7.09 2.32
N ALA A 319 18.08 -7.22 1.08
CA ALA A 319 17.77 -6.29 0.00
C ALA A 319 16.33 -6.53 -0.49
N ALA A 320 15.38 -5.96 0.23
CA ALA A 320 13.95 -6.26 0.13
C ALA A 320 13.29 -5.62 -1.08
N ASN A 321 12.08 -6.09 -1.41
CA ASN A 321 11.18 -5.40 -2.33
C ASN A 321 10.20 -4.48 -1.56
N TRP A 322 9.66 -3.45 -2.23
CA TRP A 322 8.80 -2.45 -1.62
C TRP A 322 7.50 -2.96 -0.99
N ARG A 323 7.09 -4.21 -1.25
CA ARG A 323 5.91 -4.85 -0.64
C ARG A 323 6.25 -5.69 0.59
N LEU A 324 7.53 -5.82 0.93
CA LEU A 324 8.01 -6.68 2.03
C LEU A 324 7.47 -8.13 1.92
N LYS A 325 7.49 -8.68 0.69
CA LYS A 325 6.94 -10.02 0.38
C LYS A 325 7.99 -11.05 -0.04
N PRO A 326 7.72 -12.36 0.16
CA PRO A 326 8.55 -13.45 -0.36
C PRO A 326 8.69 -13.43 -1.89
N GLY A 327 9.68 -14.19 -2.39
CA GLY A 327 9.96 -14.31 -3.81
C GLY A 327 10.60 -13.05 -4.40
N GLY A 328 10.24 -12.73 -5.66
CA GLY A 328 10.76 -11.57 -6.40
C GLY A 328 12.16 -11.74 -7.00
N GLY A 329 12.94 -12.71 -6.51
CA GLY A 329 14.31 -13.02 -6.92
C GLY A 329 15.36 -12.70 -5.85
N GLY A 330 16.61 -13.00 -6.15
CA GLY A 330 17.78 -12.60 -5.36
C GLY A 330 17.75 -13.02 -3.89
N VAL A 331 18.42 -12.23 -3.06
CA VAL A 331 18.56 -12.46 -1.61
C VAL A 331 17.23 -12.40 -0.85
N ASN A 332 16.26 -11.63 -1.35
CA ASN A 332 14.93 -11.52 -0.76
C ASN A 332 14.17 -12.84 -0.80
N ALA A 333 14.20 -13.56 -1.93
CA ALA A 333 13.61 -14.89 -2.01
C ALA A 333 14.28 -15.83 -0.98
N ALA A 334 15.61 -15.95 -1.02
CA ALA A 334 16.37 -16.83 -0.12
C ALA A 334 16.11 -16.56 1.38
N ILE A 335 16.06 -15.30 1.80
CA ILE A 335 15.81 -14.93 3.21
C ILE A 335 14.37 -15.27 3.64
N PHE A 336 13.36 -15.02 2.80
CA PHE A 336 12.00 -15.42 3.13
C PHE A 336 11.81 -16.94 3.09
N ASP A 337 12.42 -17.65 2.14
CA ASP A 337 12.34 -19.11 2.02
C ASP A 337 13.00 -19.80 3.23
N ALA A 338 14.13 -19.27 3.72
CA ALA A 338 14.81 -19.77 4.93
C ALA A 338 14.14 -19.33 6.24
N GLY A 339 13.62 -18.09 6.30
CA GLY A 339 12.90 -17.56 7.45
C GLY A 339 11.51 -18.17 7.64
N GLY A 340 10.92 -18.70 6.57
CA GLY A 340 9.63 -19.38 6.55
C GLY A 340 8.43 -18.48 6.89
N PRO A 341 7.24 -19.09 7.12
CA PRO A 341 6.02 -18.36 7.45
C PRO A 341 6.14 -17.48 8.72
N ALA A 342 7.03 -17.84 9.64
CA ALA A 342 7.33 -17.04 10.83
C ALA A 342 7.87 -15.64 10.45
N LEU A 343 8.81 -15.56 9.50
CA LEU A 343 9.32 -14.28 9.01
C LEU A 343 8.25 -13.51 8.22
N GLU A 344 7.50 -14.15 7.31
CA GLU A 344 6.43 -13.41 6.61
C GLU A 344 5.36 -12.86 7.58
N SER A 345 4.98 -13.61 8.61
CA SER A 345 4.04 -13.15 9.63
C SER A 345 4.61 -11.98 10.44
N ALA A 346 5.82 -12.10 10.98
CA ALA A 346 6.49 -11.04 11.74
C ALA A 346 6.64 -9.76 10.90
N THR A 347 7.11 -9.87 9.65
CA THR A 347 7.23 -8.74 8.73
C THR A 347 5.87 -8.09 8.43
N LYS A 348 4.85 -8.89 8.11
CA LYS A 348 3.50 -8.41 7.76
C LYS A 348 2.82 -7.69 8.93
N ASN A 349 3.12 -8.10 10.16
CA ASN A 349 2.57 -7.49 11.38
C ASN A 349 3.20 -6.11 11.66
N LEU A 350 4.44 -5.88 11.21
CA LEU A 350 5.14 -4.60 11.39
C LEU A 350 4.93 -3.62 10.23
N ALA A 351 4.97 -4.07 8.97
CA ALA A 351 4.70 -3.20 7.83
C ALA A 351 4.20 -3.94 6.58
N LYS A 352 3.39 -3.23 5.78
CA LYS A 352 2.86 -3.70 4.48
C LYS A 352 3.72 -3.25 3.28
N SER A 353 4.63 -2.31 3.48
CA SER A 353 5.49 -1.75 2.44
C SER A 353 6.68 -0.99 3.02
N LEU A 354 7.73 -0.79 2.21
CA LEU A 354 8.92 -0.01 2.54
C LEU A 354 9.21 1.00 1.42
N LEU A 355 9.74 2.18 1.78
CA LEU A 355 10.12 3.24 0.83
C LEU A 355 11.64 3.19 0.53
N PRO A 356 12.09 3.53 -0.69
CA PRO A 356 13.52 3.58 -1.00
C PRO A 356 14.26 4.49 -0.03
N GLY A 357 15.47 4.10 0.41
CA GLY A 357 16.26 4.82 1.41
C GLY A 357 15.96 4.41 2.85
N ASN A 358 15.05 3.45 3.10
CA ASN A 358 14.62 3.08 4.45
C ASN A 358 14.88 1.60 4.73
N ALA A 359 14.97 1.28 6.02
CA ALA A 359 15.04 -0.06 6.57
C ALA A 359 13.91 -0.33 7.59
N LEU A 360 13.54 -1.60 7.75
CA LEU A 360 12.61 -2.09 8.77
C LEU A 360 13.29 -3.21 9.57
N VAL A 361 13.43 -3.02 10.88
CA VAL A 361 13.89 -4.07 11.80
C VAL A 361 12.72 -5.01 12.11
N VAL A 362 12.90 -6.30 11.84
CA VAL A 362 11.94 -7.37 12.17
C VAL A 362 12.58 -8.34 13.17
N PRO A 363 12.13 -8.39 14.44
CA PRO A 363 12.48 -9.46 15.36
C PRO A 363 12.01 -10.80 14.79
N LEU A 364 12.91 -11.78 14.71
CA LEU A 364 12.61 -13.08 14.14
C LEU A 364 12.11 -14.04 15.24
N PRO A 365 10.90 -14.62 15.12
CA PRO A 365 10.41 -15.59 16.09
C PRO A 365 11.32 -16.83 16.15
N SER A 366 11.49 -17.40 17.35
CA SER A 366 12.28 -18.62 17.57
C SER A 366 11.77 -19.85 16.81
N THR A 367 10.51 -19.83 16.39
CA THR A 367 9.89 -20.82 15.50
C THR A 367 10.37 -20.75 14.04
N SER A 368 11.20 -19.76 13.68
CA SER A 368 11.80 -19.67 12.35
C SER A 368 12.96 -20.68 12.17
N PRO A 369 13.05 -21.38 11.03
CA PRO A 369 14.21 -22.21 10.72
C PRO A 369 15.51 -21.42 10.71
N LEU A 370 15.49 -20.16 10.27
CA LEU A 370 16.65 -19.27 10.24
C LEU A 370 17.12 -18.85 11.65
N TYR A 371 16.21 -18.70 12.62
CA TYR A 371 16.58 -18.50 14.04
C TYR A 371 17.24 -19.78 14.57
N SER A 372 16.54 -20.91 14.48
CA SER A 372 16.93 -22.19 15.09
C SER A 372 18.20 -22.84 14.51
N ARG A 373 18.60 -22.51 13.28
CA ARG A 373 19.77 -23.11 12.59
C ARG A 373 20.97 -22.17 12.50
N GLU A 374 20.74 -20.87 12.40
CA GLU A 374 21.79 -19.88 12.12
C GLU A 374 22.00 -18.85 13.25
N GLY A 375 21.16 -18.87 14.31
CA GLY A 375 21.23 -17.92 15.42
C GLY A 375 20.68 -16.52 15.11
N VAL A 376 20.00 -16.35 13.96
CA VAL A 376 19.48 -15.04 13.54
C VAL A 376 18.33 -14.61 14.43
N THR A 377 18.55 -13.58 15.25
CA THR A 377 17.52 -12.99 16.13
C THR A 377 16.67 -11.94 15.42
N HIS A 378 17.20 -11.29 14.39
CA HIS A 378 16.54 -10.18 13.69
C HIS A 378 16.87 -10.19 12.19
N VAL A 379 15.89 -9.82 11.37
CA VAL A 379 16.06 -9.55 9.94
C VAL A 379 15.76 -8.07 9.68
N ILE A 380 16.71 -7.34 9.09
CA ILE A 380 16.52 -5.94 8.70
C ILE A 380 16.19 -5.89 7.20
N HIS A 381 14.94 -5.61 6.84
CA HIS A 381 14.55 -5.42 5.45
C HIS A 381 14.91 -4.01 4.98
N VAL A 382 15.74 -3.89 3.94
CA VAL A 382 16.25 -2.62 3.41
C VAL A 382 15.82 -2.45 1.96
N LEU A 383 15.24 -1.30 1.61
CA LEU A 383 14.93 -0.96 0.21
C LEU A 383 15.87 0.14 -0.29
N GLY A 384 16.82 -0.22 -1.14
CA GLY A 384 17.67 0.76 -1.82
C GLY A 384 17.01 1.35 -3.09
N PRO A 385 17.72 2.24 -3.80
CA PRO A 385 17.28 2.84 -5.06
C PRO A 385 17.23 1.81 -6.19
N ASN A 386 16.37 2.04 -7.18
CA ASN A 386 16.29 1.20 -8.37
C ASN A 386 16.81 1.93 -9.63
N MET A 387 17.77 1.32 -10.34
CA MET A 387 18.29 1.76 -11.65
C MET A 387 17.82 0.86 -12.80
N ASN A 388 16.96 -0.12 -12.52
CA ASN A 388 16.43 -1.05 -13.52
C ASN A 388 15.02 -0.59 -13.98
N PRO A 389 14.86 -0.10 -15.23
CA PRO A 389 13.56 0.39 -15.74
C PRO A 389 12.50 -0.72 -15.95
N HIS A 390 12.82 -1.97 -15.59
CA HIS A 390 11.90 -3.11 -15.58
C HIS A 390 11.38 -3.42 -14.16
N ARG A 391 11.76 -2.63 -13.16
CA ARG A 391 11.31 -2.69 -11.76
C ARG A 391 10.67 -1.31 -11.39
N PRO A 392 9.71 -1.24 -10.46
CA PRO A 392 9.08 0.03 -10.05
C PRO A 392 10.07 1.03 -9.45
N ASN A 393 9.68 2.31 -9.40
CA ASN A 393 10.45 3.40 -8.81
C ASN A 393 11.88 3.51 -9.41
N CYS A 394 12.01 3.32 -10.73
CA CYS A 394 13.29 3.49 -11.40
C CYS A 394 13.71 4.96 -11.38
N LEU A 395 15.01 5.20 -11.20
CA LEU A 395 15.62 6.53 -11.24
C LEU A 395 16.22 6.86 -12.61
N ASP A 396 16.08 5.97 -13.60
CA ASP A 396 16.51 6.14 -14.99
C ASP A 396 17.95 6.64 -15.20
N ASN A 397 18.85 6.23 -14.29
CA ASN A 397 20.27 6.60 -14.19
C ASN A 397 20.56 7.99 -13.59
N ASP A 398 19.59 8.63 -12.92
CA ASP A 398 19.85 9.70 -11.94
C ASP A 398 20.62 9.14 -10.74
N TYR A 399 21.94 9.09 -10.90
CA TYR A 399 22.86 8.68 -9.85
C TYR A 399 23.06 9.75 -8.76
N ILE A 400 22.55 10.98 -8.91
CA ILE A 400 22.64 11.98 -7.83
C ILE A 400 21.62 11.60 -6.75
N LYS A 401 20.35 11.50 -7.14
CA LYS A 401 19.26 10.96 -6.32
C LYS A 401 19.51 9.50 -5.94
N GLY A 402 20.09 8.74 -6.86
CA GLY A 402 20.48 7.35 -6.64
C GLY A 402 21.50 7.17 -5.52
N CYS A 403 22.61 7.91 -5.53
CA CYS A 403 23.60 7.83 -4.46
C CYS A 403 22.97 8.21 -3.12
N LYS A 404 22.25 9.35 -3.04
CA LYS A 404 21.55 9.78 -1.81
C LYS A 404 20.62 8.69 -1.24
N ILE A 405 19.78 8.08 -2.08
CA ILE A 405 18.85 7.02 -1.61
C ILE A 405 19.59 5.73 -1.21
N LEU A 406 20.77 5.42 -1.79
CA LEU A 406 21.58 4.28 -1.34
C LEU A 406 22.30 4.59 -0.02
N GLU A 407 22.80 5.82 0.15
CA GLU A 407 23.37 6.34 1.38
C GLU A 407 22.36 6.34 2.54
N ASP A 408 21.13 6.79 2.29
CA ASP A 408 20.02 6.76 3.24
C ASP A 408 19.70 5.31 3.63
N ALA A 409 19.64 4.39 2.66
CA ALA A 409 19.37 2.98 2.90
C ALA A 409 20.42 2.28 3.78
N TYR A 410 21.71 2.56 3.58
CA TYR A 410 22.78 2.05 4.48
C TYR A 410 22.77 2.74 5.84
N SER A 411 22.46 4.04 5.90
CA SER A 411 22.33 4.76 7.18
C SER A 411 21.19 4.17 8.02
N SER A 412 20.02 3.98 7.42
CA SER A 412 18.84 3.37 8.05
C SER A 412 19.08 1.91 8.47
N LEU A 413 19.82 1.13 7.66
CA LEU A 413 20.27 -0.22 8.03
C LEU A 413 21.16 -0.20 9.29
N PHE A 414 22.19 0.64 9.31
CA PHE A 414 23.14 0.68 10.42
C PHE A 414 22.54 1.31 11.69
N GLU A 415 21.65 2.30 11.57
CA GLU A 415 20.86 2.83 12.69
C GLU A 415 19.89 1.77 13.25
N GLY A 416 19.23 1.00 12.37
CA GLY A 416 18.42 -0.15 12.76
C GLY A 416 19.23 -1.18 13.56
N PHE A 417 20.41 -1.56 13.08
CA PHE A 417 21.30 -2.49 13.76
C PHE A 417 21.84 -1.95 15.09
N LEU A 418 22.20 -0.66 15.16
CA LEU A 418 22.63 -0.01 16.41
C LEU A 418 21.55 -0.06 17.50
N SER A 419 20.26 -0.05 17.16
CA SER A 419 19.19 -0.18 18.17
C SER A 419 19.13 -1.59 18.78
N ILE A 420 19.41 -2.64 17.97
CA ILE A 420 19.50 -4.03 18.41
C ILE A 420 20.75 -4.24 19.28
N ALA A 421 21.92 -3.78 18.81
CA ALA A 421 23.17 -3.93 19.56
C ALA A 421 23.11 -3.24 20.94
N LYS A 422 22.53 -2.03 21.03
CA LYS A 422 22.37 -1.29 22.29
C LYS A 422 21.36 -1.92 23.26
N THR A 423 20.41 -2.72 22.78
CA THR A 423 19.46 -3.43 23.65
C THR A 423 20.02 -4.76 24.14
N GLN A 424 20.80 -5.48 23.32
CA GLN A 424 21.48 -6.72 23.72
C GLN A 424 22.53 -6.50 24.82
N VAL A 425 23.29 -5.39 24.77
CA VAL A 425 24.30 -5.05 25.80
C VAL A 425 23.72 -4.80 27.20
N LYS A 426 22.39 -4.67 27.37
CA LYS A 426 21.74 -4.46 28.67
C LYS A 426 21.37 -5.74 29.44
N PHE A 427 21.60 -6.93 28.88
CA PHE A 427 21.42 -8.20 29.58
C PHE A 427 22.70 -9.05 29.53
N PRO A 428 23.47 -9.15 30.63
CA PRO A 428 24.56 -10.09 30.74
C PRO A 428 24.06 -11.54 30.65
N ASN A 429 24.69 -12.37 29.81
CA ASN A 429 24.38 -13.79 29.72
C ASN A 429 24.61 -14.49 31.07
N ARG A 430 23.60 -15.21 31.56
CA ARG A 430 23.73 -16.05 32.76
C ARG A 430 24.35 -17.41 32.41
N SER A 431 25.63 -17.41 32.04
CA SER A 431 26.43 -18.63 31.96
C SER A 431 27.07 -18.93 33.33
N SER A 432 26.92 -20.16 33.81
CA SER A 432 27.56 -20.64 35.03
C SER A 432 27.70 -22.15 34.95
N GLN A 433 28.87 -22.63 34.52
CA GLN A 433 29.27 -24.01 34.80
C GLN A 433 29.55 -24.11 36.30
N GLY A 434 28.70 -24.82 37.04
CA GLY A 434 28.88 -25.12 38.46
C GLY A 434 29.00 -26.64 38.63
N THR A 435 30.23 -27.16 38.51
CA THR A 435 30.46 -28.60 38.59
C THR A 435 30.55 -29.06 40.05
N GLN A 436 29.51 -29.71 40.57
CA GLN A 436 29.63 -30.68 41.66
C GLN A 436 28.41 -31.61 41.78
N SER A 437 28.70 -32.82 42.27
CA SER A 437 27.85 -33.88 42.85
C SER A 437 26.56 -33.41 43.56
N GLU A 438 25.44 -34.16 43.60
CA GLU A 438 25.18 -35.57 43.24
C GLU A 438 23.64 -35.86 43.09
N ILE A 439 23.25 -36.92 42.35
CA ILE A 439 22.21 -37.96 42.64
C ILE A 439 20.91 -37.51 43.39
N SER A 440 19.63 -37.73 42.97
CA SER A 440 19.03 -38.66 41.97
C SER A 440 17.50 -38.52 41.73
N ILE A 441 17.05 -38.55 40.45
CA ILE A 441 15.77 -39.14 39.91
C ILE A 441 14.45 -38.43 40.43
N PRO A 442 13.24 -38.59 39.85
CA PRO A 442 12.77 -37.80 38.69
C PRO A 442 11.35 -37.16 38.83
N ASP A 443 10.91 -36.51 37.74
CA ASP A 443 9.54 -36.36 37.21
C ASP A 443 8.32 -36.10 38.14
N ASN A 444 7.67 -34.95 37.92
CA ASN A 444 6.20 -34.92 37.77
C ASN A 444 5.77 -33.78 36.82
N GLU A 445 4.65 -33.95 36.12
CA GLU A 445 4.15 -33.00 35.12
C GLU A 445 3.23 -31.90 35.72
N THR A 446 3.34 -30.72 35.12
CA THR A 446 2.53 -29.49 35.27
C THR A 446 1.12 -29.60 35.87
N GLU A 447 0.91 -28.88 36.98
CA GLU A 447 -0.39 -28.24 37.28
C GLU A 447 -0.57 -26.92 36.50
N GLY A 448 -1.81 -26.44 36.41
CA GLY A 448 -2.16 -25.19 35.73
C GLY A 448 -2.82 -24.14 36.64
N ILE A 449 -2.23 -22.94 36.64
CA ILE A 449 -2.90 -21.64 36.81
C ILE A 449 -3.58 -21.38 38.18
N LEU A 450 -2.95 -20.56 39.05
CA LEU A 450 -3.62 -19.40 39.69
C LEU A 450 -2.63 -18.40 40.35
N ARG A 451 -3.20 -17.38 41.01
CA ARG A 451 -2.60 -16.07 41.40
C ARG A 451 -1.78 -16.05 42.70
N ASN A 452 -0.90 -15.03 42.79
CA ASN A 452 -0.36 -14.34 43.98
C ASN A 452 0.63 -15.08 44.91
N HIS A 453 1.70 -14.40 45.33
CA HIS A 453 1.81 -13.84 46.71
C HIS A 453 2.99 -12.84 46.87
N PHE A 454 3.21 -12.33 48.09
CA PHE A 454 4.05 -11.18 48.45
C PHE A 454 4.81 -11.44 49.77
N SER A 455 5.98 -10.79 49.98
CA SER A 455 6.67 -10.60 51.29
C SER A 455 7.30 -11.86 51.98
N HIS A 456 8.13 -11.82 53.04
CA HIS A 456 8.64 -10.74 53.95
C HIS A 456 9.91 -11.23 54.72
N SER A 457 10.79 -10.31 55.19
CA SER A 457 11.78 -10.47 56.29
C SER A 457 12.35 -9.07 56.68
N GLU A 458 13.02 -8.75 57.82
CA GLU A 458 13.69 -9.46 58.95
C GLU A 458 13.56 -8.70 60.32
N GLN A 459 13.68 -9.41 61.47
CA GLN A 459 14.33 -9.04 62.78
C GLN A 459 13.88 -7.79 63.62
N GLU A 460 14.07 -7.63 64.97
CA GLU A 460 14.73 -8.43 66.03
C GLU A 460 14.31 -8.12 67.52
N ILE A 461 14.40 -9.12 68.42
CA ILE A 461 14.78 -9.13 69.89
C ILE A 461 13.98 -8.37 71.01
N GLU A 462 14.24 -8.75 72.27
CA GLU A 462 13.34 -8.78 73.46
C GLU A 462 13.41 -7.63 74.52
N ASN A 463 12.35 -7.60 75.36
CA ASN A 463 12.33 -7.40 76.84
C ASN A 463 12.84 -6.10 77.53
N CYS A 464 11.89 -5.26 78.02
CA CYS A 464 11.68 -5.04 79.48
C CYS A 464 10.43 -4.21 79.89
N LYS A 465 9.44 -4.90 80.48
CA LYS A 465 8.70 -4.59 81.73
C LYS A 465 8.06 -3.20 82.03
N ASN A 466 6.71 -3.25 82.09
CA ASN A 466 5.81 -2.86 83.21
C ASN A 466 5.07 -1.49 83.22
N TYR A 467 3.84 -1.57 83.78
CA TYR A 467 2.80 -0.54 84.03
C TYR A 467 2.16 0.04 82.75
N GLU A 468 0.84 -0.09 82.46
CA GLU A 468 -0.40 0.06 83.27
C GLU A 468 -0.58 1.50 83.82
N SER A 469 -1.74 2.16 83.77
CA SER A 469 -3.12 1.83 83.31
C SER A 469 -3.70 3.06 82.53
N ASP A 470 -4.98 3.29 82.19
CA ASP A 470 -6.34 2.72 82.36
C ASP A 470 -7.10 3.07 81.03
N SER A 471 -8.13 2.37 80.51
CA SER A 471 -9.52 2.19 81.00
C SER A 471 -10.30 3.50 81.29
N SER A 472 -11.64 3.61 81.11
CA SER A 472 -12.60 2.80 80.34
C SER A 472 -13.98 3.53 80.21
N LYS A 473 -14.85 3.02 79.31
CA LYS A 473 -16.33 3.17 79.28
C LYS A 473 -17.00 4.46 78.72
N LYS A 474 -18.24 4.19 78.30
CA LYS A 474 -19.45 5.02 78.10
C LYS A 474 -19.57 6.19 79.12
N CYS A 475 -20.35 7.27 78.88
CA CYS A 475 -21.65 7.33 78.20
C CYS A 475 -22.06 8.78 77.80
N ASN A 476 -23.24 8.90 77.17
CA ASN A 476 -24.23 10.01 77.17
C ASN A 476 -23.96 11.22 78.11
N LYS A 477 -24.36 12.47 77.80
CA LYS A 477 -25.67 12.90 77.24
C LYS A 477 -25.69 14.42 76.89
N SER A 478 -26.66 14.84 76.07
CA SER A 478 -27.38 16.14 76.01
C SER A 478 -26.78 17.49 76.47
N GLU A 479 -27.10 18.53 75.68
CA GLU A 479 -27.39 19.95 76.02
C GLU A 479 -26.34 21.10 75.97
N ASN A 480 -26.76 22.17 75.27
CA ASN A 480 -26.60 23.62 75.51
C ASN A 480 -25.28 24.42 75.23
N ALA A 481 -25.52 25.69 74.80
CA ALA A 481 -24.64 26.88 74.68
C ALA A 481 -23.41 26.81 73.72
N VAL A 482 -23.13 27.72 72.76
CA VAL A 482 -23.24 29.21 72.60
C VAL A 482 -21.95 29.96 73.03
N VAL A 483 -21.61 31.06 72.33
CA VAL A 483 -20.38 31.90 72.38
C VAL A 483 -19.18 31.24 71.64
N VAL A 484 -18.52 31.75 70.58
CA VAL A 484 -18.19 33.10 70.01
C VAL A 484 -16.77 33.60 70.37
N VAL A 485 -16.13 34.33 69.44
CA VAL A 485 -14.73 34.85 69.42
C VAL A 485 -13.67 33.79 69.07
N GLY A 486 -12.69 34.02 68.18
CA GLY A 486 -12.52 35.11 67.18
C GLY A 486 -11.06 35.53 66.92
N CYS A 487 -10.83 36.27 65.82
CA CYS A 487 -9.67 37.16 65.58
C CYS A 487 -8.28 36.50 65.33
N LYS A 488 -7.29 37.13 64.65
CA LYS A 488 -7.19 38.38 63.84
C LYS A 488 -5.83 38.40 63.06
N GLU A 489 -5.79 39.02 61.87
CA GLU A 489 -4.73 39.95 61.36
C GLU A 489 -3.24 39.48 61.21
N GLN A 490 -2.33 40.12 60.47
CA GLN A 490 -2.39 41.08 59.33
C GLN A 490 -1.09 41.07 58.49
N ASP A 491 -1.18 41.63 57.29
CA ASP A 491 -0.22 42.43 56.49
C ASP A 491 1.24 42.62 56.98
N LEU A 492 2.20 42.67 56.03
CA LEU A 492 2.94 43.92 55.65
C LEU A 492 4.17 43.70 54.73
N VAL A 493 4.14 44.35 53.55
CA VAL A 493 5.20 45.21 52.95
C VAL A 493 6.58 44.62 52.52
N SER A 494 7.06 45.16 51.39
CA SER A 494 8.37 44.97 50.71
C SER A 494 9.37 46.10 51.14
N PRO A 495 10.41 46.60 50.42
CA PRO A 495 10.99 46.30 49.10
C PRO A 495 12.57 46.39 49.01
N LEU A 496 13.07 46.54 47.76
CA LEU A 496 14.26 47.30 47.32
C LEU A 496 15.69 46.69 47.25
N SER A 497 16.19 46.74 46.00
CA SER A 497 17.54 47.19 45.59
C SER A 497 18.74 46.23 45.60
N GLY A 498 19.71 46.53 44.70
CA GLY A 498 20.99 45.84 44.55
C GLY A 498 21.28 45.43 43.11
N ALA A 499 22.23 46.09 42.44
CA ALA A 499 22.65 45.75 41.07
C ALA A 499 24.18 45.85 40.92
N THR A 500 24.77 44.86 40.26
CA THR A 500 26.11 44.90 39.66
C THR A 500 26.18 43.89 38.50
N SER A 501 27.08 44.15 37.55
CA SER A 501 27.32 43.34 36.35
C SER A 501 28.52 42.42 36.53
N ASP A 502 28.52 41.25 35.86
CA ASP A 502 29.70 40.87 35.06
C ASP A 502 29.36 39.87 33.93
N VAL A 503 30.31 39.64 33.03
CA VAL A 503 30.15 38.92 31.75
C VAL A 503 30.68 37.48 31.81
N THR A 504 29.95 36.51 31.25
CA THR A 504 30.56 35.26 30.76
C THR A 504 29.70 34.54 29.71
N LYS A 505 30.32 33.66 28.91
CA LYS A 505 29.69 32.97 27.76
C LYS A 505 28.96 31.68 28.18
N ALA A 506 27.69 31.59 27.79
CA ALA A 506 27.00 30.36 27.40
C ALA A 506 26.11 30.74 26.17
N GLY A 507 25.86 29.91 25.17
CA GLY A 507 25.74 28.46 25.20
C GLY A 507 24.27 28.13 24.95
N GLU A 508 23.85 28.13 23.67
CA GLU A 508 22.44 28.07 23.25
C GLU A 508 21.79 26.69 23.51
N ASN A 509 21.50 26.40 24.77
CA ASN A 509 20.62 25.29 25.14
C ASN A 509 19.20 25.60 24.66
N GLN A 510 18.71 24.83 23.69
CA GLN A 510 17.31 24.86 23.29
C GLN A 510 16.43 24.47 24.49
N ALA A 511 15.52 25.36 24.88
CA ALA A 511 14.68 25.18 26.05
C ALA A 511 13.65 24.07 25.82
N ALA A 512 13.96 22.86 26.29
CA ALA A 512 13.00 21.76 26.41
C ALA A 512 12.00 22.06 27.56
N GLY A 513 11.05 22.95 27.27
CA GLY A 513 10.00 23.33 28.21
C GLY A 513 9.12 22.13 28.57
N SER A 514 9.16 21.72 29.84
CA SER A 514 8.38 20.61 30.36
C SER A 514 6.89 20.96 30.42
N ILE A 515 6.11 20.46 29.46
CA ILE A 515 4.64 20.52 29.51
C ILE A 515 4.14 19.36 30.38
N SER A 516 3.55 19.68 31.54
CA SER A 516 3.03 18.69 32.48
C SER A 516 1.59 18.99 32.89
N GLN A 517 0.75 17.94 32.90
CA GLN A 517 -0.64 17.88 33.40
C GLN A 517 -1.73 18.56 32.54
N HIS A 518 -2.65 17.72 32.03
CA HIS A 518 -4.08 18.00 31.74
C HIS A 518 -4.49 19.37 31.13
N ASP A 519 -3.94 19.71 29.96
CA ASP A 519 -4.59 20.64 29.03
C ASP A 519 -5.57 19.90 28.09
N ASP A 520 -6.87 20.17 28.19
CA ASP A 520 -7.89 19.77 27.19
C ASP A 520 -7.94 20.77 26.00
N VAL A 521 -6.76 21.26 25.58
CA VAL A 521 -6.63 22.23 24.48
C VAL A 521 -6.81 21.53 23.13
N PRO A 522 -7.77 21.96 22.28
CA PRO A 522 -7.91 21.43 20.93
C PRO A 522 -6.62 21.60 20.14
N THR A 523 -6.06 20.50 19.64
CA THR A 523 -4.71 20.48 19.05
C THR A 523 -4.72 19.66 17.76
N LEU A 524 -4.47 20.33 16.64
CA LEU A 524 -4.32 19.71 15.32
C LEU A 524 -2.85 19.35 15.07
N ALA A 525 -2.55 18.07 14.94
CA ALA A 525 -1.34 17.63 14.26
C ALA A 525 -1.58 17.54 12.76
N PHE A 526 -0.66 18.03 11.94
CA PHE A 526 -0.73 17.89 10.48
C PHE A 526 0.64 17.63 9.85
N PRO A 527 0.72 16.78 8.81
CA PRO A 527 1.94 16.60 8.05
C PRO A 527 2.10 17.73 7.02
N SER A 528 3.30 17.88 6.47
CA SER A 528 3.47 18.72 5.28
C SER A 528 2.71 18.13 4.09
N ILE A 529 1.73 18.87 3.58
CA ILE A 529 0.89 18.47 2.46
C ILE A 529 1.68 18.61 1.14
N SER A 530 1.50 17.64 0.24
CA SER A 530 2.06 17.56 -1.12
C SER A 530 3.60 17.46 -1.30
N THR A 531 4.40 17.77 -0.29
CA THR A 531 5.87 17.81 -0.40
C THR A 531 6.53 16.45 -0.66
N ALA A 532 5.95 15.35 -0.15
CA ALA A 532 6.49 14.00 -0.33
C ALA A 532 6.05 13.34 -1.67
N GLY A 533 5.03 12.47 -1.64
CA GLY A 533 4.65 11.65 -2.81
C GLY A 533 4.10 12.42 -4.02
N PHE A 534 3.78 13.70 -3.83
CA PHE A 534 3.31 14.64 -4.85
C PHE A 534 4.40 15.65 -5.30
N GLN A 535 5.61 15.57 -4.74
CA GLN A 535 6.81 16.29 -5.18
C GLN A 535 6.68 17.83 -5.26
N PHE A 536 5.89 18.45 -4.37
CA PHE A 536 5.80 19.90 -4.28
C PHE A 536 7.04 20.51 -3.60
N ASP A 537 7.58 21.58 -4.16
CA ASP A 537 8.76 22.31 -3.66
C ASP A 537 8.68 22.69 -2.17
N LEU A 538 9.76 22.40 -1.42
CA LEU A 538 9.81 22.58 0.04
C LEU A 538 9.88 24.06 0.46
N GLU A 539 10.52 24.91 -0.34
CA GLU A 539 10.62 26.34 -0.04
C GLU A 539 9.26 27.04 -0.20
N LYS A 540 8.57 26.80 -1.32
CA LYS A 540 7.20 27.30 -1.52
C LYS A 540 6.23 26.71 -0.51
N ALA A 541 6.31 25.40 -0.22
CA ALA A 541 5.44 24.77 0.76
C ALA A 541 5.63 25.32 2.18
N SER A 542 6.88 25.57 2.61
CA SER A 542 7.15 26.14 3.94
C SER A 542 6.70 27.60 4.06
N THR A 543 6.82 28.40 2.99
CA THR A 543 6.23 29.75 2.97
C THR A 543 4.71 29.68 3.13
N ILE A 544 4.03 28.87 2.31
CA ILE A 544 2.56 28.73 2.34
C ILE A 544 2.08 28.19 3.70
N ILE A 545 2.75 27.20 4.30
CA ILE A 545 2.43 26.72 5.65
C ILE A 545 2.44 27.86 6.66
N VAL A 546 3.48 28.70 6.64
CA VAL A 546 3.65 29.77 7.64
C VAL A 546 2.67 30.92 7.39
N ASP A 547 2.43 31.30 6.14
CA ASP A 547 1.43 32.32 5.78
C ASP A 547 0.00 31.88 6.15
N ASN A 548 -0.37 30.62 5.86
CA ASN A 548 -1.66 30.07 6.27
C ASN A 548 -1.80 29.90 7.79
N VAL A 549 -0.70 29.65 8.52
CA VAL A 549 -0.75 29.60 9.99
C VAL A 549 -0.92 31.01 10.57
N GLU A 550 -0.23 32.01 10.03
CA GLU A 550 -0.34 33.42 10.43
C GLU A 550 -1.76 33.96 10.22
N GLU A 551 -2.36 33.76 9.05
CA GLU A 551 -3.76 34.15 8.74
C GLU A 551 -4.80 33.52 9.70
N PHE A 552 -4.47 32.38 10.32
CA PHE A 552 -5.35 31.65 11.22
C PHE A 552 -5.04 31.87 12.72
N MET A 553 -3.93 32.53 13.07
CA MET A 553 -3.54 32.73 14.47
C MET A 553 -4.61 33.48 15.28
N ASP A 554 -5.22 34.51 14.72
CA ASP A 554 -6.27 35.27 15.41
C ASP A 554 -7.59 34.48 15.52
N LYS A 555 -7.87 33.60 14.54
CA LYS A 555 -9.08 32.76 14.50
C LYS A 555 -9.02 31.59 15.51
N LEU A 556 -7.83 31.10 15.86
CA LEU A 556 -7.62 29.84 16.58
C LEU A 556 -8.07 29.83 18.06
N GLY A 557 -8.32 30.98 18.68
CA GLY A 557 -8.69 31.04 20.10
C GLY A 557 -7.64 30.35 21.00
N ASN A 558 -8.07 29.42 21.85
CA ASN A 558 -7.13 28.63 22.67
C ASN A 558 -6.49 27.43 21.94
N ALA A 559 -6.90 27.12 20.71
CA ALA A 559 -6.44 25.94 19.99
C ALA A 559 -4.98 26.04 19.51
N ARG A 560 -4.36 24.88 19.26
CA ARG A 560 -2.95 24.73 18.86
C ARG A 560 -2.82 24.01 17.52
N LEU A 561 -1.81 24.41 16.75
CA LEU A 561 -1.42 23.80 15.48
C LEU A 561 -0.01 23.18 15.62
N VAL A 562 0.18 21.98 15.07
CA VAL A 562 1.46 21.25 15.16
C VAL A 562 1.82 20.67 13.80
N LEU A 563 2.90 21.17 13.19
CA LEU A 563 3.45 20.56 11.97
C LEU A 563 4.32 19.36 12.36
N VAL A 564 3.97 18.16 11.89
CA VAL A 564 4.62 16.90 12.24
C VAL A 564 5.38 16.31 11.05
N ASP A 565 6.59 15.81 11.30
CA ASP A 565 7.31 14.93 10.38
C ASP A 565 8.11 13.86 11.17
N LEU A 566 8.41 12.73 10.53
CA LEU A 566 9.06 11.57 11.16
C LEU A 566 10.54 11.80 11.51
N SER A 567 11.21 12.73 10.82
CA SER A 567 12.67 12.89 10.89
C SER A 567 13.10 14.16 11.63
N ASN A 568 14.07 14.02 12.54
CA ASN A 568 14.75 15.16 13.17
C ASN A 568 15.59 15.98 12.17
N ARG A 569 15.94 15.40 11.01
CA ARG A 569 16.58 16.07 9.86
C ARG A 569 15.57 16.56 8.82
N SER A 570 14.29 16.70 9.18
CA SER A 570 13.28 17.21 8.25
C SER A 570 13.61 18.64 7.81
N GLU A 571 13.89 18.78 6.51
CA GLU A 571 14.15 20.04 5.83
C GLU A 571 12.92 20.96 5.91
N ILE A 572 11.72 20.43 5.70
CA ILE A 572 10.48 21.20 5.78
C ILE A 572 10.18 21.70 7.20
N LEU A 573 10.41 20.90 8.25
CA LEU A 573 10.29 21.40 9.63
C LEU A 573 11.32 22.50 9.92
N SER A 574 12.52 22.40 9.35
CA SER A 574 13.60 23.38 9.57
C SER A 574 13.31 24.71 8.89
N LEU A 575 12.84 24.68 7.63
CA LEU A 575 12.38 25.88 6.90
C LEU A 575 11.18 26.55 7.58
N VAL A 576 10.22 25.76 8.06
CA VAL A 576 9.03 26.29 8.75
C VAL A 576 9.39 26.92 10.10
N ARG A 577 10.31 26.35 10.89
CA ARG A 577 10.83 27.00 12.11
C ARG A 577 11.43 28.38 11.80
N ALA A 578 12.31 28.46 10.80
CA ALA A 578 12.98 29.70 10.44
C ALA A 578 11.98 30.79 10.02
N LYS A 579 11.03 30.45 9.15
CA LYS A 579 10.00 31.38 8.64
C LYS A 579 8.98 31.79 9.72
N ALA A 580 8.55 30.85 10.58
CA ALA A 580 7.66 31.16 11.71
C ALA A 580 8.32 32.08 12.74
N ALA A 581 9.62 31.90 13.01
CA ALA A 581 10.40 32.81 13.85
C ALA A 581 10.55 34.20 13.22
N GLN A 582 10.81 34.30 11.91
CA GLN A 582 10.86 35.58 11.18
C GLN A 582 9.54 36.37 11.24
N LYS A 583 8.40 35.66 11.31
CA LYS A 583 7.05 36.22 11.47
C LYS A 583 6.58 36.37 12.93
N ASN A 584 7.44 36.08 13.91
CA ASN A 584 7.13 36.14 15.35
C ASN A 584 5.88 35.34 15.77
N ILE A 585 5.61 34.22 15.09
CA ILE A 585 4.44 33.37 15.37
C ILE A 585 4.59 32.73 16.77
N ASP A 586 3.53 32.79 17.59
CA ASP A 586 3.54 32.27 18.96
C ASP A 586 3.87 30.77 19.00
N SER A 587 5.05 30.46 19.52
CA SER A 587 5.61 29.10 19.62
C SER A 587 4.84 28.18 20.58
N LYS A 588 3.94 28.71 21.41
CA LYS A 588 3.01 27.90 22.23
C LYS A 588 1.82 27.41 21.41
N ARG A 589 1.37 28.22 20.44
CA ARG A 589 0.18 28.00 19.61
C ARG A 589 0.50 27.36 18.26
N PHE A 590 1.67 27.61 17.68
CA PHE A 590 2.21 26.85 16.55
C PHE A 590 3.67 26.45 16.77
N PHE A 591 3.94 25.15 16.60
CA PHE A 591 5.29 24.61 16.66
C PHE A 591 5.43 23.38 15.77
N THR A 592 6.68 23.03 15.44
CA THR A 592 7.00 21.77 14.77
C THR A 592 7.22 20.65 15.78
N TYR A 593 6.83 19.43 15.45
CA TYR A 593 7.10 18.24 16.25
C TYR A 593 7.73 17.13 15.40
N VAL A 594 8.60 16.32 16.00
CA VAL A 594 9.27 15.19 15.34
C VAL A 594 8.72 13.89 15.89
N GLY A 595 8.05 13.10 15.06
CA GLY A 595 7.47 11.82 15.45
C GLY A 595 6.44 11.26 14.46
N ASP A 596 5.91 10.08 14.74
CA ASP A 596 4.81 9.50 13.98
C ASP A 596 3.48 10.15 14.39
N ILE A 597 2.76 10.75 13.43
CA ILE A 597 1.46 11.40 13.63
C ILE A 597 0.39 10.44 14.19
N THR A 598 0.61 9.13 14.10
CA THR A 598 -0.27 8.07 14.64
C THR A 598 0.16 7.55 16.01
N ARG A 599 1.23 8.11 16.60
CA ARG A 599 1.85 7.69 17.88
C ARG A 599 2.28 8.86 18.77
N LEU A 600 1.75 10.06 18.49
CA LEU A 600 2.17 11.32 19.13
C LEU A 600 2.02 11.32 20.66
N TYR A 601 1.01 10.64 21.20
CA TYR A 601 0.82 10.54 22.64
C TYR A 601 1.59 9.34 23.21
N SER A 602 1.49 8.17 22.58
CA SER A 602 2.06 6.92 23.12
C SER A 602 3.59 6.82 23.03
N GLU A 603 4.23 7.51 22.10
CA GLU A 603 5.70 7.65 22.05
C GLU A 603 6.19 9.08 22.31
N GLY A 604 5.40 10.08 21.92
CA GLY A 604 5.81 11.49 21.97
C GLY A 604 5.33 12.29 23.19
N GLY A 605 4.39 11.76 23.98
CA GLY A 605 3.73 12.47 25.09
C GLY A 605 2.80 13.62 24.67
N LEU A 606 2.67 13.90 23.36
CA LEU A 606 1.89 15.01 22.82
C LEU A 606 0.49 14.54 22.38
N ARG A 607 -0.52 14.84 23.20
CA ARG A 607 -1.93 14.51 22.90
C ARG A 607 -2.50 15.46 21.85
N CYS A 608 -2.71 14.99 20.63
CA CYS A 608 -3.39 15.72 19.57
C CYS A 608 -4.76 15.10 19.31
N ASN A 609 -5.84 15.80 19.67
CA ASN A 609 -7.21 15.28 19.57
C ASN A 609 -7.79 15.34 18.14
N VAL A 610 -7.11 16.02 17.21
CA VAL A 610 -7.39 16.00 15.77
C VAL A 610 -6.08 15.78 15.01
N ILE A 611 -6.09 14.96 13.96
CA ILE A 611 -4.94 14.82 13.05
C ILE A 611 -5.35 15.03 11.59
N ALA A 612 -4.45 15.59 10.77
CA ALA A 612 -4.62 15.70 9.33
C ALA A 612 -3.93 14.55 8.58
N ASN A 613 -4.48 14.18 7.43
CA ASN A 613 -3.95 13.17 6.52
C ASN A 613 -3.77 13.77 5.13
N ALA A 614 -2.54 13.77 4.59
CA ALA A 614 -2.27 14.06 3.19
C ALA A 614 -2.76 12.89 2.31
N ALA A 615 -4.05 12.92 2.00
CA ALA A 615 -4.80 11.81 1.44
C ALA A 615 -4.61 11.65 -0.07
N ASN A 616 -5.10 10.53 -0.61
CA ASN A 616 -5.29 10.37 -2.06
C ASN A 616 -6.74 10.70 -2.46
N TRP A 617 -6.93 11.09 -3.72
CA TRP A 617 -8.23 11.54 -4.25
C TRP A 617 -9.39 10.53 -4.15
N ARG A 618 -9.12 9.25 -3.88
CA ARG A 618 -10.16 8.21 -3.70
C ARG A 618 -10.55 7.98 -2.24
N LEU A 619 -9.88 8.66 -1.31
CA LEU A 619 -10.04 8.44 0.14
C LEU A 619 -9.97 6.96 0.51
N LYS A 620 -8.86 6.30 0.13
CA LYS A 620 -8.62 4.86 0.40
C LYS A 620 -7.32 4.62 1.17
N PRO A 621 -7.22 3.52 1.92
CA PRO A 621 -5.96 3.03 2.50
C PRO A 621 -4.88 2.79 1.45
N GLY A 622 -3.62 2.77 1.89
CA GLY A 622 -2.45 2.57 1.03
C GLY A 622 -1.98 3.84 0.32
N GLY A 623 -1.32 3.68 -0.83
CA GLY A 623 -0.71 4.79 -1.60
C GLY A 623 0.65 5.27 -1.08
N GLY A 624 1.10 4.74 0.07
CA GLY A 624 2.34 5.07 0.74
C GLY A 624 2.26 6.32 1.62
N GLY A 625 3.30 6.55 2.43
CA GLY A 625 3.42 7.70 3.32
C GLY A 625 2.32 7.78 4.39
N VAL A 626 2.10 8.99 4.89
CA VAL A 626 1.19 9.29 6.02
C VAL A 626 -0.24 8.77 5.84
N ASN A 627 -0.75 8.71 4.60
CA ASN A 627 -2.07 8.16 4.32
C ASN A 627 -2.16 6.66 4.64
N SER A 628 -1.12 5.87 4.40
CA SER A 628 -1.15 4.46 4.81
C SER A 628 -1.11 4.37 6.33
N ALA A 629 -0.14 5.04 6.98
CA ALA A 629 0.00 5.01 8.44
C ALA A 629 -1.31 5.37 9.17
N ILE A 630 -1.97 6.46 8.78
CA ILE A 630 -3.24 6.89 9.40
C ILE A 630 -4.37 5.89 9.18
N PHE A 631 -4.52 5.29 7.99
CA PHE A 631 -5.53 4.24 7.78
C PHE A 631 -5.17 2.92 8.47
N ASP A 632 -3.89 2.56 8.53
CA ASP A 632 -3.40 1.34 9.17
C ASP A 632 -3.54 1.42 10.71
N ALA A 633 -3.35 2.60 11.32
CA ALA A 633 -3.57 2.86 12.74
C ALA A 633 -5.05 3.11 13.09
N GLY A 634 -5.80 3.81 12.23
CA GLY A 634 -7.24 4.07 12.41
C GLY A 634 -8.12 2.84 12.24
N GLY A 635 -7.61 1.79 11.57
CA GLY A 635 -8.29 0.51 11.43
C GLY A 635 -9.46 0.52 10.44
N PRO A 636 -10.28 -0.56 10.42
CA PRO A 636 -11.44 -0.65 9.52
C PRO A 636 -12.48 0.44 9.82
N ASP A 637 -12.58 0.89 11.07
CA ASP A 637 -13.46 1.97 11.53
C ASP A 637 -13.20 3.27 10.78
N LEU A 638 -11.92 3.65 10.60
CA LEU A 638 -11.59 4.83 9.81
C LEU A 638 -11.96 4.62 8.34
N GLU A 639 -11.67 3.47 7.72
CA GLU A 639 -12.09 3.25 6.33
C GLU A 639 -13.62 3.29 6.15
N ALA A 640 -14.38 2.76 7.11
CA ALA A 640 -15.84 2.83 7.13
C ALA A 640 -16.34 4.27 7.28
N MET A 641 -15.84 5.01 8.26
CA MET A 641 -16.25 6.39 8.52
C MET A 641 -15.82 7.34 7.40
N THR A 642 -14.65 7.16 6.79
CA THR A 642 -14.25 7.94 5.63
C THR A 642 -15.19 7.68 4.44
N LYS A 643 -15.56 6.42 4.16
CA LYS A 643 -16.55 6.10 3.10
C LYS A 643 -17.89 6.79 3.34
N ASN A 644 -18.31 6.91 4.60
CA ASN A 644 -19.58 7.54 4.98
C ASN A 644 -19.55 9.07 4.80
N GLN A 645 -18.38 9.72 4.90
CA GLN A 645 -18.23 11.16 4.74
C GLN A 645 -17.95 11.58 3.29
N ALA A 646 -17.07 10.87 2.57
CA ALA A 646 -16.77 11.16 1.17
C ALA A 646 -16.18 9.98 0.38
N SER A 647 -16.55 9.90 -0.90
CA SER A 647 -16.00 8.94 -1.86
C SER A 647 -14.72 9.42 -2.57
N SER A 648 -14.48 10.73 -2.57
CA SER A 648 -13.32 11.38 -3.19
C SER A 648 -13.10 12.81 -2.68
N LEU A 649 -11.91 13.38 -2.94
CA LEU A 649 -11.58 14.80 -2.78
C LEU A 649 -11.08 15.40 -4.10
N LEU A 650 -11.29 16.70 -4.30
CA LEU A 650 -10.57 17.51 -5.29
C LEU A 650 -9.34 18.18 -4.66
N PRO A 651 -8.28 18.50 -5.44
CA PRO A 651 -7.14 19.24 -4.92
C PRO A 651 -7.57 20.62 -4.40
N GLY A 652 -7.17 20.96 -3.18
CA GLY A 652 -7.61 22.14 -2.44
C GLY A 652 -8.66 21.85 -1.36
N GLU A 653 -9.23 20.64 -1.31
CA GLU A 653 -10.32 20.30 -0.38
C GLU A 653 -9.86 19.47 0.84
N ALA A 654 -10.55 19.69 1.97
CA ALA A 654 -10.45 18.91 3.19
C ALA A 654 -11.83 18.37 3.66
N VAL A 655 -11.87 17.11 4.11
CA VAL A 655 -13.05 16.46 4.71
C VAL A 655 -12.74 15.94 6.12
N VAL A 656 -13.64 16.24 7.06
CA VAL A 656 -13.58 15.77 8.45
C VAL A 656 -14.18 14.38 8.55
N VAL A 657 -13.49 13.48 9.24
CA VAL A 657 -14.00 12.15 9.61
C VAL A 657 -13.95 12.02 11.14
N PRO A 658 -15.09 11.98 11.84
CA PRO A 658 -15.13 11.66 13.26
C PRO A 658 -14.73 10.20 13.45
N LEU A 659 -13.81 9.95 14.38
CA LEU A 659 -13.23 8.64 14.63
C LEU A 659 -14.00 7.94 15.79
N PRO A 660 -14.51 6.72 15.59
CA PRO A 660 -15.22 6.00 16.65
C PRO A 660 -14.31 5.64 17.82
N SER A 661 -14.88 5.57 19.03
CA SER A 661 -14.16 5.17 20.25
C SER A 661 -13.69 3.71 20.25
N THR A 662 -14.10 2.90 19.28
CA THR A 662 -13.59 1.56 19.00
C THR A 662 -12.27 1.54 18.22
N SER A 663 -11.87 2.66 17.60
CA SER A 663 -10.65 2.72 16.79
C SER A 663 -9.38 2.62 17.66
N PRO A 664 -8.33 1.87 17.23
CA PRO A 664 -7.05 1.83 17.94
C PRO A 664 -6.38 3.21 18.06
N LEU A 665 -6.59 4.09 17.08
CA LEU A 665 -6.05 5.45 17.05
C LEU A 665 -6.82 6.39 17.99
N TYR A 666 -8.12 6.15 18.23
CA TYR A 666 -8.87 6.84 19.29
C TYR A 666 -8.39 6.38 20.68
N THR A 667 -8.39 5.06 20.91
CA THR A 667 -8.14 4.47 22.24
C THR A 667 -6.71 4.63 22.73
N ARG A 668 -5.70 4.60 21.84
CA ARG A 668 -4.29 4.70 22.21
C ARG A 668 -3.75 6.13 22.23
N GLU A 669 -4.21 7.00 21.32
CA GLU A 669 -3.66 8.37 21.15
C GLU A 669 -4.64 9.49 21.55
N GLY A 670 -5.93 9.18 21.77
CA GLY A 670 -6.96 10.18 22.04
C GLY A 670 -7.44 10.96 20.82
N VAL A 671 -7.17 10.49 19.59
CA VAL A 671 -7.60 11.14 18.34
C VAL A 671 -9.10 11.00 18.18
N THR A 672 -9.82 12.12 18.18
CA THR A 672 -11.28 12.17 18.01
C THR A 672 -11.70 12.35 16.55
N HIS A 673 -10.85 12.94 15.71
CA HIS A 673 -11.15 13.26 14.32
C HIS A 673 -9.90 13.14 13.43
N VAL A 674 -10.10 12.65 12.21
CA VAL A 674 -9.11 12.66 11.13
C VAL A 674 -9.61 13.60 10.03
N ILE A 675 -8.81 14.59 9.64
CA ILE A 675 -9.12 15.47 8.50
C ILE A 675 -8.32 14.99 7.29
N HIS A 676 -8.97 14.40 6.29
CA HIS A 676 -8.31 14.09 5.03
C HIS A 676 -8.22 15.35 4.16
N VAL A 677 -7.02 15.65 3.66
CA VAL A 677 -6.72 16.83 2.84
C VAL A 677 -6.07 16.36 1.55
N LEU A 678 -6.49 16.90 0.40
CA LEU A 678 -5.83 16.65 -0.88
C LEU A 678 -5.18 17.94 -1.39
N GLY A 679 -3.85 18.02 -1.31
CA GLY A 679 -3.09 19.13 -1.92
C GLY A 679 -2.86 18.94 -3.44
N PRO A 680 -2.16 19.90 -4.08
CA PRO A 680 -1.78 19.81 -5.49
C PRO A 680 -0.77 18.67 -5.74
N ASN A 681 -0.72 18.19 -6.98
CA ASN A 681 0.27 17.20 -7.41
C ASN A 681 1.24 17.80 -8.44
N MET A 682 2.54 17.69 -8.19
CA MET A 682 3.62 18.04 -9.14
C MET A 682 4.33 16.79 -9.72
N ASN A 683 3.97 15.59 -9.24
CA ASN A 683 4.54 14.33 -9.71
C ASN A 683 3.80 13.82 -10.98
N PRO A 684 4.45 13.77 -12.16
CA PRO A 684 3.81 13.32 -13.41
C PRO A 684 3.44 11.83 -13.42
N GLU A 685 3.98 11.02 -12.50
CA GLU A 685 3.56 9.62 -12.31
C GLU A 685 2.19 9.48 -11.63
N ARG A 686 1.61 10.58 -11.12
CA ARG A 686 0.35 10.58 -10.36
C ARG A 686 -0.74 11.41 -11.05
N PRO A 687 -2.03 11.05 -10.88
CA PRO A 687 -3.14 11.78 -11.51
C PRO A 687 -3.18 13.25 -11.11
N ASN A 688 -3.75 14.08 -11.99
CA ASN A 688 -3.93 15.53 -11.78
C ASN A 688 -2.61 16.26 -11.48
N CYS A 689 -1.51 15.84 -12.13
CA CYS A 689 -0.27 16.61 -12.16
C CYS A 689 -0.53 18.02 -12.72
N LEU A 690 0.19 19.01 -12.21
CA LEU A 690 0.17 20.40 -12.67
C LEU A 690 1.35 20.73 -13.61
N ASP A 691 2.19 19.74 -13.93
CA ASP A 691 3.27 19.80 -14.94
C ASP A 691 4.22 21.00 -14.80
N GLY A 692 4.44 21.46 -13.55
CA GLY A 692 5.30 22.60 -13.21
C GLY A 692 4.58 23.94 -13.02
N ASP A 693 3.25 24.01 -13.19
CA ASP A 693 2.44 25.20 -12.89
C ASP A 693 2.37 25.45 -11.38
N TYR A 694 3.42 26.09 -10.86
CA TYR A 694 3.51 26.53 -9.47
C TYR A 694 2.60 27.72 -9.15
N ILE A 695 2.03 28.43 -10.12
CA ILE A 695 1.08 29.53 -9.83
C ILE A 695 -0.22 28.92 -9.32
N LYS A 696 -0.79 28.00 -10.11
CA LYS A 696 -1.94 27.19 -9.73
C LYS A 696 -1.61 26.24 -8.58
N GLY A 697 -0.39 25.70 -8.55
CA GLY A 697 0.10 24.84 -7.48
C GLY A 697 0.10 25.53 -6.11
N CYS A 698 0.73 26.69 -5.99
CA CYS A 698 0.75 27.45 -4.74
C CYS A 698 -0.65 27.79 -4.26
N LYS A 699 -1.54 28.24 -5.17
CA LYS A 699 -2.94 28.50 -4.83
C LYS A 699 -3.66 27.26 -4.29
N ILE A 700 -3.57 26.12 -4.97
CA ILE A 700 -4.24 24.88 -4.53
C ILE A 700 -3.67 24.36 -3.20
N LEU A 701 -2.38 24.61 -2.91
CA LEU A 701 -1.80 24.27 -1.60
C LEU A 701 -2.29 25.22 -0.49
N GLN A 702 -2.41 26.52 -0.78
CA GLN A 702 -2.99 27.51 0.13
C GLN A 702 -4.47 27.20 0.42
N ASP A 703 -5.27 26.92 -0.63
CA ASP A 703 -6.67 26.49 -0.53
C ASP A 703 -6.77 25.24 0.36
N ALA A 704 -5.86 24.27 0.21
CA ALA A 704 -5.83 23.04 1.02
C ALA A 704 -5.53 23.28 2.51
N TYR A 705 -4.61 24.20 2.85
CA TYR A 705 -4.34 24.55 4.25
C TYR A 705 -5.47 25.39 4.86
N SER A 706 -6.02 26.38 4.15
CA SER A 706 -7.20 27.11 4.61
C SER A 706 -8.40 26.17 4.81
N SER A 707 -8.61 25.20 3.91
CA SER A 707 -9.64 24.17 4.06
C SER A 707 -9.39 23.32 5.32
N LEU A 708 -8.16 22.83 5.53
CA LEU A 708 -7.78 22.09 6.74
C LEU A 708 -8.04 22.88 8.03
N PHE A 709 -7.60 24.14 8.08
CA PHE A 709 -7.69 24.95 9.30
C PHE A 709 -9.13 25.40 9.59
N GLU A 710 -9.93 25.81 8.60
CA GLU A 710 -11.37 26.09 8.81
C GLU A 710 -12.13 24.82 9.26
N LYS A 711 -11.78 23.64 8.72
CA LYS A 711 -12.34 22.37 9.23
C LYS A 711 -11.94 22.11 10.68
N PHE A 712 -10.69 22.36 11.07
CA PHE A 712 -10.26 22.21 12.46
C PHE A 712 -10.93 23.20 13.42
N LEU A 713 -11.06 24.47 13.03
CA LEU A 713 -11.80 25.49 13.80
C LEU A 713 -13.24 25.04 14.10
N SER A 714 -13.93 24.43 13.14
CA SER A 714 -15.29 23.92 13.34
C SER A 714 -15.38 22.82 14.41
N ILE A 715 -14.33 22.00 14.55
CA ILE A 715 -14.23 20.96 15.60
C ILE A 715 -13.92 21.61 16.95
N ALA A 716 -12.90 22.47 17.01
CA ALA A 716 -12.46 23.13 18.23
C ALA A 716 -13.58 23.96 18.87
N ASN A 717 -14.27 24.78 18.08
CA ASN A 717 -15.39 25.62 18.52
C ASN A 717 -16.62 24.81 19.01
N THR A 718 -16.71 23.53 18.62
CA THR A 718 -17.75 22.62 19.11
C THR A 718 -17.36 21.97 20.44
N GLN A 719 -16.08 21.63 20.61
CA GLN A 719 -15.57 20.96 21.82
C GLN A 719 -15.51 21.88 23.06
N VAL A 720 -15.37 23.20 22.88
CA VAL A 720 -15.34 24.19 23.97
C VAL A 720 -16.70 24.33 24.71
N LYS A 721 -17.81 23.79 24.18
CA LYS A 721 -19.18 24.00 24.70
C LYS A 721 -19.73 22.90 25.63
N ILE A 722 -18.88 22.24 26.43
CA ILE A 722 -19.31 21.18 27.37
C ILE A 722 -19.11 21.65 28.84
N PRO A 723 -20.18 22.03 29.57
CA PRO A 723 -20.12 22.26 31.01
C PRO A 723 -19.96 20.96 31.81
N LYS A 724 -19.24 21.00 32.93
CA LYS A 724 -19.09 19.86 33.84
C LYS A 724 -20.38 19.63 34.63
N ILE A 725 -20.81 18.36 34.74
CA ILE A 725 -21.94 17.96 35.59
C ILE A 725 -21.47 17.77 37.04
N SER A 726 -22.11 18.50 37.96
CA SER A 726 -22.18 18.19 39.40
C SER A 726 -23.66 18.19 39.82
N GLY A 727 -24.02 17.49 40.90
CA GLY A 727 -25.40 16.98 41.08
C GLY A 727 -26.18 17.40 42.34
N LYS A 728 -27.48 17.10 42.31
CA LYS A 728 -28.57 17.39 43.29
C LYS A 728 -28.95 18.90 43.34
N SER A 729 -30.23 19.31 43.43
CA SER A 729 -31.50 18.64 43.78
C SER A 729 -32.75 19.28 43.09
N ILE A 730 -33.96 18.90 43.52
CA ILE A 730 -35.33 19.07 42.93
C ILE A 730 -36.28 19.55 44.08
N PRO A 731 -37.53 20.11 43.91
CA PRO A 731 -38.36 20.47 42.73
C PRO A 731 -38.95 21.92 42.71
N SER A 732 -39.61 22.31 41.60
CA SER A 732 -40.99 22.87 41.63
C SER A 732 -41.65 22.88 40.23
N GLU A 733 -42.84 22.29 40.12
CA GLU A 733 -43.74 22.22 38.94
C GLU A 733 -44.81 23.35 38.96
N PRO A 734 -45.75 23.49 37.99
CA PRO A 734 -45.89 22.82 36.67
C PRO A 734 -46.19 23.76 35.47
N SER A 735 -45.96 23.27 34.24
CA SER A 735 -46.80 23.62 33.07
C SER A 735 -46.77 22.54 31.97
N VAL A 736 -47.87 22.44 31.20
CA VAL A 736 -48.23 21.33 30.30
C VAL A 736 -47.24 21.15 29.12
N PRO A 737 -46.93 19.91 28.68
CA PRO A 737 -45.94 19.66 27.62
C PRO A 737 -46.47 19.84 26.19
N GLU A 738 -45.67 20.50 25.34
CA GLU A 738 -45.67 20.30 23.89
C GLU A 738 -44.48 19.40 23.49
N GLU A 739 -44.73 18.31 22.75
CA GLU A 739 -43.64 17.48 22.23
C GLU A 739 -42.93 18.15 21.04
N LYS A 740 -41.74 18.72 21.28
CA LYS A 740 -40.83 19.13 20.20
C LYS A 740 -39.78 18.06 19.92
N ILE A 741 -39.84 17.53 18.69
CA ILE A 741 -39.03 16.43 18.16
C ILE A 741 -37.53 16.74 18.33
N LYS A 742 -36.76 15.75 18.78
CA LYS A 742 -35.29 15.88 18.94
C LYS A 742 -34.62 16.07 17.58
N GLY A 743 -33.94 17.20 17.40
CA GLY A 743 -33.26 17.56 16.16
C GLY A 743 -32.20 16.52 15.73
N THR A 744 -32.29 16.09 14.47
CA THR A 744 -31.38 15.10 13.86
C THR A 744 -29.99 15.67 13.65
N LEU A 745 -28.96 14.86 13.95
CA LEU A 745 -27.55 15.20 13.67
C LEU A 745 -27.33 15.45 12.16
N THR A 746 -26.86 16.64 11.81
CA THR A 746 -26.71 17.09 10.42
C THR A 746 -25.61 16.31 9.67
N LYS A 747 -26.00 15.48 8.71
CA LYS A 747 -25.06 14.81 7.78
C LYS A 747 -24.34 15.87 6.92
N SER A 748 -23.00 15.79 6.84
CA SER A 748 -22.20 16.73 6.05
C SER A 748 -21.97 16.21 4.62
N TRP A 749 -22.84 16.60 3.69
CA TRP A 749 -22.72 16.18 2.29
C TRP A 749 -21.81 17.13 1.48
N SER A 750 -21.02 16.59 0.54
CA SER A 750 -20.03 17.34 -0.26
C SER A 750 -20.66 18.23 -1.35
N PRO A 751 -19.95 19.25 -1.90
CA PRO A 751 -20.55 20.29 -2.74
C PRO A 751 -21.29 19.80 -4.00
N TRP A 752 -20.83 18.70 -4.62
CA TRP A 752 -21.51 18.05 -5.75
C TRP A 752 -22.71 17.21 -5.30
N VAL A 753 -22.57 16.50 -4.19
CA VAL A 753 -23.67 15.71 -3.61
C VAL A 753 -24.78 16.63 -3.08
N GLN A 754 -24.46 17.87 -2.71
CA GLN A 754 -25.39 18.96 -2.36
C GLN A 754 -26.04 19.67 -3.56
N ALA A 755 -25.73 19.29 -4.81
CA ALA A 755 -26.19 20.06 -5.98
C ALA A 755 -27.72 20.14 -6.08
N LEU A 756 -28.42 19.00 -5.97
CA LEU A 756 -29.88 18.98 -5.99
C LEU A 756 -30.47 19.62 -4.73
N TYR A 757 -29.83 19.52 -3.56
CA TYR A 757 -30.26 20.24 -2.36
C TYR A 757 -30.24 21.76 -2.53
N LYS A 758 -29.19 22.32 -3.14
CA LYS A 758 -29.13 23.77 -3.44
C LYS A 758 -30.26 24.19 -4.38
N ILE A 759 -30.54 23.40 -5.41
CA ILE A 759 -31.63 23.66 -6.36
C ILE A 759 -33.01 23.53 -5.69
N ALA A 760 -33.19 22.56 -4.79
CA ALA A 760 -34.45 22.36 -4.05
C ALA A 760 -34.70 23.48 -3.02
N MET A 761 -33.68 23.90 -2.27
CA MET A 761 -33.84 24.93 -1.24
C MET A 761 -33.89 26.35 -1.81
N GLN A 762 -33.09 26.62 -2.86
CA GLN A 762 -32.89 27.97 -3.43
C GLN A 762 -33.19 28.01 -4.95
N PRO A 763 -34.38 27.55 -5.40
CA PRO A 763 -34.72 27.45 -6.83
C PRO A 763 -34.68 28.79 -7.57
N GLU A 764 -34.87 29.90 -6.86
CA GLU A 764 -34.80 31.25 -7.41
C GLU A 764 -33.42 31.61 -8.00
N LYS A 765 -32.37 30.87 -7.64
CA LYS A 765 -31.00 31.03 -8.18
C LYS A 765 -30.71 30.15 -9.40
N TYR A 766 -31.57 29.17 -9.69
CA TYR A 766 -31.36 28.14 -10.72
C TYR A 766 -32.45 28.14 -11.80
N LYS A 767 -33.09 29.29 -12.04
CA LYS A 767 -34.26 29.45 -12.94
C LYS A 767 -34.06 28.93 -14.37
N ASN A 768 -32.82 28.82 -14.85
CA ASN A 768 -32.50 28.32 -16.19
C ASN A 768 -32.43 26.78 -16.27
N GLU A 769 -32.41 26.08 -15.14
CA GLU A 769 -32.26 24.62 -15.02
C GLU A 769 -33.55 23.93 -14.55
N ILE A 770 -34.52 24.72 -14.08
CA ILE A 770 -35.78 24.27 -13.48
C ILE A 770 -36.91 24.28 -14.51
N LEU A 771 -37.73 23.23 -14.50
CA LEU A 771 -38.92 23.08 -15.35
C LEU A 771 -40.21 23.53 -14.65
N GLU A 772 -40.29 23.31 -13.34
CA GLU A 772 -41.43 23.67 -12.49
C GLU A 772 -40.94 23.78 -11.04
N ALA A 773 -41.45 24.73 -10.28
CA ALA A 773 -41.19 24.86 -8.84
C ALA A 773 -42.46 25.27 -8.11
N SER A 774 -42.61 24.73 -6.90
CA SER A 774 -43.69 24.98 -5.94
C SER A 774 -43.07 25.04 -4.54
N ASP A 775 -43.86 25.25 -3.49
CA ASP A 775 -43.34 25.25 -2.12
C ASP A 775 -42.91 23.85 -1.65
N ASP A 776 -43.55 22.78 -2.13
CA ASP A 776 -43.21 21.39 -1.78
C ASP A 776 -42.14 20.75 -2.67
N VAL A 777 -42.08 21.08 -3.97
CA VAL A 777 -41.23 20.37 -4.95
C VAL A 777 -40.58 21.26 -6.03
N VAL A 778 -39.45 20.79 -6.58
CA VAL A 778 -38.78 21.35 -7.77
C VAL A 778 -38.57 20.25 -8.82
N VAL A 779 -38.86 20.54 -10.09
CA VAL A 779 -38.72 19.61 -11.23
C VAL A 779 -37.58 20.06 -12.15
N LEU A 780 -36.70 19.14 -12.54
CA LEU A 780 -35.58 19.40 -13.46
C LEU A 780 -35.16 18.17 -14.29
N ASN A 781 -34.56 18.36 -15.46
CA ASN A 781 -34.03 17.26 -16.27
C ASN A 781 -32.75 16.65 -15.64
N ASP A 782 -32.58 15.32 -15.65
CA ASP A 782 -31.30 14.70 -15.28
C ASP A 782 -30.24 15.11 -16.32
N MET A 783 -29.16 15.79 -15.88
CA MET A 783 -28.05 16.26 -16.73
C MET A 783 -27.33 15.13 -17.51
N TYR A 784 -27.51 13.89 -17.08
CA TYR A 784 -26.92 12.68 -17.65
C TYR A 784 -28.02 11.63 -17.90
N PRO A 785 -29.07 11.94 -18.67
CA PRO A 785 -30.34 11.20 -18.67
C PRO A 785 -30.11 9.74 -19.08
N LYS A 786 -30.78 8.76 -18.45
CA LYS A 786 -30.47 7.33 -18.67
C LYS A 786 -31.34 6.66 -19.75
N ALA A 787 -32.34 7.38 -20.24
CA ALA A 787 -33.25 7.06 -21.34
C ALA A 787 -33.57 8.33 -22.14
N LYS A 788 -34.42 8.26 -23.17
CA LYS A 788 -34.89 9.44 -23.95
C LYS A 788 -35.46 10.55 -23.08
N LYS A 789 -36.29 10.20 -22.10
CA LYS A 789 -36.92 11.13 -21.14
C LYS A 789 -36.53 10.70 -19.72
N HIS A 790 -35.80 11.55 -19.01
CA HIS A 790 -35.43 11.31 -17.62
C HIS A 790 -35.34 12.62 -16.85
N LEU A 791 -36.24 12.81 -15.90
CA LEU A 791 -36.26 13.99 -15.01
C LEU A 791 -36.31 13.59 -13.54
N LEU A 792 -36.00 14.57 -12.69
CA LEU A 792 -36.01 14.47 -11.24
C LEU A 792 -37.07 15.40 -10.67
N VAL A 793 -37.87 14.91 -9.73
CA VAL A 793 -38.72 15.74 -8.85
C VAL A 793 -38.09 15.73 -7.46
N LEU A 794 -37.65 16.88 -6.97
CA LEU A 794 -36.94 17.06 -5.70
C LEU A 794 -37.90 17.49 -4.59
N ALA A 795 -37.74 16.97 -3.36
CA ALA A 795 -38.53 17.39 -2.20
C ALA A 795 -37.93 18.64 -1.53
N ARG A 796 -38.71 19.71 -1.31
CA ARG A 796 -38.28 20.95 -0.65
C ARG A 796 -38.42 20.89 0.88
N PHE A 797 -37.89 19.83 1.49
CA PHE A 797 -38.04 19.56 2.93
C PHE A 797 -36.67 19.36 3.62
N GLU A 798 -36.28 20.24 4.55
CA GLU A 798 -34.97 20.15 5.20
C GLU A 798 -34.81 18.85 6.01
N GLY A 799 -33.69 18.15 5.80
CA GLY A 799 -33.38 16.88 6.48
C GLY A 799 -33.95 15.63 5.80
N LEU A 800 -34.88 15.77 4.85
CA LEU A 800 -35.36 14.65 4.00
C LEU A 800 -34.34 14.37 2.88
N ASP A 801 -33.13 14.02 3.28
CA ASP A 801 -31.95 14.02 2.40
C ASP A 801 -31.95 12.85 1.41
N CYS A 802 -32.48 11.69 1.79
CA CYS A 802 -32.63 10.51 0.95
C CYS A 802 -33.80 9.60 1.38
N LEU A 803 -34.06 8.51 0.64
CA LEU A 803 -35.17 7.58 0.93
C LEU A 803 -35.09 6.96 2.34
N ALA A 804 -33.87 6.77 2.86
CA ALA A 804 -33.64 6.24 4.21
C ALA A 804 -34.11 7.19 5.33
N ASP A 805 -34.36 8.46 5.02
CA ASP A 805 -34.83 9.48 5.95
C ASP A 805 -36.37 9.65 5.92
N ALA A 806 -37.08 8.98 4.99
CA ALA A 806 -38.54 9.04 4.88
C ALA A 806 -39.26 8.32 6.05
N ARG A 807 -40.28 8.96 6.62
CA ARG A 807 -41.03 8.56 7.82
C ARG A 807 -42.53 8.90 7.66
N LYS A 808 -43.38 8.55 8.63
CA LYS A 808 -44.83 8.82 8.54
C LYS A 808 -45.16 10.32 8.36
N GLU A 809 -44.39 11.24 8.95
CA GLU A 809 -44.59 12.67 8.72
C GLU A 809 -44.36 13.10 7.25
N HIS A 810 -43.57 12.34 6.49
CA HIS A 810 -43.20 12.65 5.10
C HIS A 810 -44.15 12.04 4.05
N ILE A 811 -45.22 11.33 4.46
CA ILE A 811 -46.15 10.65 3.54
C ILE A 811 -46.78 11.63 2.53
N GLN A 812 -47.15 12.83 2.98
CA GLN A 812 -47.75 13.82 2.08
C GLN A 812 -46.75 14.33 1.04
N THR A 813 -45.50 14.56 1.43
CA THR A 813 -44.42 14.92 0.50
C THR A 813 -44.18 13.83 -0.54
N LEU A 814 -44.19 12.55 -0.15
CA LEU A 814 -44.07 11.42 -1.08
C LEU A 814 -45.25 11.35 -2.07
N LYS A 815 -46.48 11.64 -1.63
CA LYS A 815 -47.67 11.74 -2.49
C LYS A 815 -47.56 12.92 -3.47
N THR A 816 -47.12 14.09 -3.02
CA THR A 816 -46.89 15.27 -3.88
C THR A 816 -45.81 15.01 -4.93
N LEU A 817 -44.68 14.40 -4.55
CA LEU A 817 -43.64 13.96 -5.47
C LEU A 817 -44.22 13.03 -6.56
N HIS A 818 -45.02 12.04 -6.16
CA HIS A 818 -45.64 11.09 -7.08
C HIS A 818 -46.59 11.77 -8.07
N ALA A 819 -47.51 12.61 -7.57
CA ALA A 819 -48.50 13.30 -8.40
C ALA A 819 -47.85 14.24 -9.42
N VAL A 820 -46.83 15.01 -9.02
CA VAL A 820 -46.06 15.87 -9.93
C VAL A 820 -45.24 15.04 -10.93
N GLY A 821 -44.68 13.91 -10.50
CA GLY A 821 -44.01 12.98 -11.40
C GLY A 821 -44.94 12.36 -12.45
N LEU A 822 -46.18 12.04 -12.05
CA LEU A 822 -47.21 11.46 -12.92
C LEU A 822 -47.67 12.47 -13.99
N LYS A 823 -48.03 13.70 -13.56
CA LYS A 823 -48.32 14.84 -14.44
C LYS A 823 -47.26 15.05 -15.53
N TRP A 824 -45.98 14.92 -15.18
CA TRP A 824 -44.87 15.07 -16.13
C TRP A 824 -44.66 13.84 -17.03
N ALA A 825 -44.95 12.62 -16.55
CA ALA A 825 -44.97 11.43 -17.39
C ALA A 825 -46.10 11.49 -18.42
N GLU A 826 -47.32 11.87 -18.01
CA GLU A 826 -48.49 12.10 -18.87
C GLU A 826 -48.19 13.15 -19.95
N LYS A 827 -47.61 14.29 -19.57
CA LYS A 827 -47.14 15.31 -20.52
C LYS A 827 -46.18 14.74 -21.57
N PHE A 828 -45.20 13.93 -21.16
CA PHE A 828 -44.28 13.30 -22.11
C PHE A 828 -44.93 12.18 -22.95
N LEU A 829 -46.01 11.54 -22.48
CA LEU A 829 -46.80 10.59 -23.26
C LEU A 829 -47.69 11.29 -24.31
N HIS A 830 -48.11 12.53 -24.06
CA HIS A 830 -48.71 13.38 -25.10
C HIS A 830 -47.68 13.86 -26.14
N GLU A 831 -46.39 13.97 -25.78
CA GLU A 831 -45.30 14.28 -26.73
C GLU A 831 -44.82 13.06 -27.54
N ASP A 832 -44.73 11.88 -26.91
CA ASP A 832 -44.36 10.59 -27.55
C ASP A 832 -45.13 9.43 -26.88
N ALA A 833 -46.27 9.09 -27.48
CA ALA A 833 -47.16 8.01 -27.06
C ALA A 833 -46.54 6.60 -27.14
N SER A 834 -45.36 6.43 -27.74
CA SER A 834 -44.64 5.14 -27.79
C SER A 834 -43.82 4.86 -26.53
N LEU A 835 -43.64 5.86 -25.66
CA LEU A 835 -42.90 5.71 -24.41
C LEU A 835 -43.69 4.95 -23.35
N VAL A 836 -42.96 4.42 -22.39
CA VAL A 836 -43.47 3.81 -21.16
C VAL A 836 -42.68 4.42 -20.02
N PHE A 837 -43.31 4.87 -18.95
CA PHE A 837 -42.61 5.48 -17.81
C PHE A 837 -42.67 4.60 -16.56
N ARG A 838 -41.67 4.74 -15.69
CA ARG A 838 -41.66 4.18 -14.33
C ARG A 838 -41.21 5.29 -13.37
N LEU A 839 -41.85 5.36 -12.20
CA LEU A 839 -41.67 6.43 -11.22
C LEU A 839 -41.15 5.82 -9.93
N GLY A 840 -39.92 6.17 -9.51
CA GLY A 840 -39.34 5.56 -8.32
C GLY A 840 -38.03 6.17 -7.82
N TYR A 841 -37.50 5.56 -6.76
CA TYR A 841 -36.38 6.05 -5.97
C TYR A 841 -35.24 5.04 -5.96
N HIS A 842 -33.99 5.51 -5.93
CA HIS A 842 -32.86 4.65 -5.61
C HIS A 842 -32.79 4.39 -4.10
N SER A 843 -32.64 3.12 -3.69
CA SER A 843 -32.51 2.73 -2.28
C SER A 843 -31.36 3.44 -1.56
N VAL A 844 -30.24 3.65 -2.27
CA VAL A 844 -29.13 4.52 -1.85
C VAL A 844 -28.83 5.49 -2.99
N PRO A 845 -29.33 6.74 -2.96
CA PRO A 845 -29.11 7.70 -4.05
C PRO A 845 -27.69 8.27 -4.04
N SER A 846 -27.20 8.67 -5.22
CA SER A 846 -25.85 9.25 -5.38
C SER A 846 -25.77 10.76 -5.07
N MET A 847 -26.89 11.41 -4.77
CA MET A 847 -27.02 12.86 -4.55
C MET A 847 -28.09 13.15 -3.48
N ARG A 848 -27.87 14.18 -2.65
CA ARG A 848 -28.86 14.88 -1.83
C ARG A 848 -29.47 15.98 -2.69
N GLN A 849 -30.76 16.24 -2.73
CA GLN A 849 -31.89 15.93 -1.84
C GLN A 849 -32.65 14.65 -2.23
N LEU A 850 -33.63 14.19 -1.43
CA LEU A 850 -34.59 13.16 -1.87
C LEU A 850 -35.21 13.56 -3.21
N HIS A 851 -35.14 12.65 -4.18
CA HIS A 851 -35.63 12.87 -5.53
C HIS A 851 -36.31 11.63 -6.12
N LEU A 852 -37.50 11.83 -6.68
CA LEU A 852 -38.19 10.87 -7.50
C LEU A 852 -37.61 10.92 -8.93
N HIS A 853 -37.22 9.76 -9.47
CA HIS A 853 -36.91 9.62 -10.89
C HIS A 853 -38.19 9.35 -11.68
N VAL A 854 -38.45 10.17 -12.70
CA VAL A 854 -39.45 9.87 -13.75
C VAL A 854 -38.67 9.49 -15.00
N ILE A 855 -38.68 8.20 -15.36
CA ILE A 855 -37.79 7.65 -16.39
C ILE A 855 -38.51 6.78 -17.41
N SER A 856 -38.27 7.06 -18.69
CA SER A 856 -38.80 6.26 -19.80
C SER A 856 -38.04 4.93 -19.95
N GLN A 857 -38.76 3.85 -20.25
CA GLN A 857 -38.25 2.47 -20.22
C GLN A 857 -37.61 2.01 -21.55
N ASP A 858 -37.40 2.92 -22.50
CA ASP A 858 -36.58 2.68 -23.70
C ASP A 858 -35.09 2.49 -23.35
N PHE A 859 -34.61 3.21 -22.33
CA PHE A 859 -33.20 3.26 -21.93
C PHE A 859 -32.23 3.64 -23.07
N ASP A 860 -32.70 4.36 -24.09
CA ASP A 860 -31.87 4.85 -25.19
C ASP A 860 -31.17 6.16 -24.80
N SER A 861 -29.91 6.03 -24.38
CA SER A 861 -29.07 7.19 -24.03
C SER A 861 -27.57 6.89 -24.12
N LYS A 862 -26.80 7.91 -24.55
CA LYS A 862 -25.32 7.95 -24.50
C LYS A 862 -24.72 7.96 -23.08
N HIS A 863 -25.52 8.26 -22.05
CA HIS A 863 -25.07 8.31 -20.63
C HIS A 863 -25.28 6.99 -19.88
N LEU A 864 -26.12 6.10 -20.40
CA LEU A 864 -26.24 4.72 -19.94
C LEU A 864 -25.02 3.90 -20.43
N LYS A 865 -23.90 3.98 -19.72
CA LYS A 865 -22.58 3.49 -20.17
C LYS A 865 -22.14 2.16 -19.55
N ASN A 866 -22.54 1.86 -18.31
CA ASN A 866 -21.97 0.77 -17.52
C ASN A 866 -23.03 -0.05 -16.78
N LYS A 867 -22.57 -1.14 -16.15
CA LYS A 867 -23.39 -2.13 -15.45
C LYS A 867 -24.18 -1.57 -14.26
N LYS A 868 -23.55 -0.71 -13.43
CA LYS A 868 -24.23 -0.05 -12.30
C LYS A 868 -25.36 0.88 -12.78
N HIS A 869 -25.17 1.59 -13.89
CA HIS A 869 -26.21 2.45 -14.49
C HIS A 869 -27.42 1.65 -15.04
N TRP A 870 -27.25 0.38 -15.41
CA TRP A 870 -28.38 -0.47 -15.81
C TRP A 870 -29.13 -0.99 -14.59
N ASN A 871 -28.40 -1.65 -13.70
CA ASN A 871 -28.98 -2.35 -12.57
C ASN A 871 -29.67 -1.40 -11.60
N SER A 872 -29.22 -0.13 -11.47
CA SER A 872 -29.84 0.82 -10.55
C SER A 872 -31.29 1.17 -10.88
N PHE A 873 -31.76 0.94 -12.12
CA PHE A 873 -33.16 1.15 -12.53
C PHE A 873 -33.91 -0.16 -12.82
N ASN A 874 -33.19 -1.27 -13.03
CA ASN A 874 -33.73 -2.54 -13.55
C ASN A 874 -33.60 -3.72 -12.58
N THR A 875 -33.27 -3.43 -11.32
CA THR A 875 -33.32 -4.33 -10.15
C THR A 875 -34.09 -3.64 -9.03
N ASP A 876 -34.38 -4.37 -7.96
CA ASP A 876 -35.23 -3.92 -6.84
C ASP A 876 -34.59 -2.80 -5.99
N PHE A 877 -33.34 -2.44 -6.31
CA PHE A 877 -32.67 -1.21 -5.88
C PHE A 877 -33.44 0.06 -6.30
N PHE A 878 -34.20 -0.02 -7.40
CA PHE A 878 -35.19 0.99 -7.80
C PHE A 878 -36.54 0.66 -7.16
N ARG A 879 -36.85 1.32 -6.04
CA ARG A 879 -38.13 1.20 -5.34
C ARG A 879 -39.19 1.98 -6.11
N ASP A 880 -40.30 1.35 -6.51
CA ASP A 880 -41.38 2.11 -7.15
C ASP A 880 -42.06 3.05 -6.17
N SER A 881 -42.49 4.21 -6.67
CA SER A 881 -42.98 5.29 -5.83
C SER A 881 -44.29 4.97 -5.11
N LEU A 882 -45.08 4.03 -5.62
CA LEU A 882 -46.31 3.56 -4.96
C LEU A 882 -45.98 2.59 -3.83
N ASP A 883 -45.05 1.64 -4.06
CA ASP A 883 -44.54 0.75 -3.00
C ASP A 883 -43.98 1.58 -1.83
N VAL A 884 -43.18 2.60 -2.11
CA VAL A 884 -42.60 3.49 -1.08
C VAL A 884 -43.67 4.23 -0.28
N ILE A 885 -44.77 4.66 -0.91
CA ILE A 885 -45.87 5.33 -0.20
C ILE A 885 -46.60 4.34 0.71
N GLU A 886 -46.84 3.11 0.23
CA GLU A 886 -47.49 2.01 0.96
C GLU A 886 -46.63 1.55 2.15
N GLU A 887 -45.34 1.28 1.92
CA GLU A 887 -44.34 0.93 2.95
C GLU A 887 -44.24 1.98 4.06
N VAL A 888 -44.13 3.26 3.70
CA VAL A 888 -44.03 4.36 4.67
C VAL A 888 -45.35 4.59 5.39
N ASN A 889 -46.50 4.44 4.71
CA ASN A 889 -47.83 4.54 5.34
C ASN A 889 -48.01 3.50 6.44
N ASP A 890 -47.65 2.24 6.17
CA ASP A 890 -47.96 1.12 7.03
C ASP A 890 -46.85 0.90 8.07
N MET A 891 -45.62 0.65 7.62
CA MET A 891 -44.46 0.34 8.48
C MET A 891 -43.72 1.57 9.01
N GLY A 892 -44.02 2.77 8.50
CA GLY A 892 -43.41 4.02 8.96
C GLY A 892 -42.02 4.33 8.40
N LYS A 893 -41.54 3.54 7.44
CA LYS A 893 -40.26 3.71 6.74
C LYS A 893 -40.30 2.93 5.43
N ALA A 894 -39.52 3.36 4.44
CA ALA A 894 -39.32 2.59 3.21
C ALA A 894 -38.39 1.38 3.44
N ILE A 895 -38.55 0.35 2.61
CA ILE A 895 -37.60 -0.76 2.48
C ILE A 895 -36.44 -0.28 1.58
N LEU A 896 -35.21 -0.62 1.99
CA LEU A 896 -33.98 -0.22 1.30
C LEU A 896 -33.19 -1.47 0.89
N GLU A 897 -32.85 -1.57 -0.39
CA GLU A 897 -32.08 -2.69 -0.92
C GLU A 897 -30.57 -2.43 -0.98
N ASP A 898 -29.80 -3.53 -0.94
CA ASP A 898 -28.34 -3.53 -0.89
C ASP A 898 -27.69 -3.17 -2.25
N GLU A 899 -26.60 -2.38 -2.23
CA GLU A 899 -25.80 -2.08 -3.43
C GLU A 899 -25.29 -3.34 -4.18
N LYS A 900 -25.27 -4.52 -3.55
CA LYS A 900 -25.00 -5.82 -4.21
C LYS A 900 -25.86 -6.02 -5.46
N LEU A 901 -27.10 -5.54 -5.50
CA LEU A 901 -27.97 -5.64 -6.69
C LEU A 901 -27.34 -4.96 -7.93
N LEU A 902 -26.57 -3.89 -7.71
CA LEU A 902 -25.84 -3.17 -8.75
C LEU A 902 -24.70 -3.99 -9.40
N SER A 903 -24.34 -5.12 -8.79
CA SER A 903 -23.35 -6.08 -9.29
C SER A 903 -23.95 -7.30 -10.00
N MET A 904 -25.27 -7.52 -9.94
CA MET A 904 -25.98 -8.65 -10.59
C MET A 904 -25.79 -8.67 -12.11
N GLU A 905 -25.96 -9.84 -12.74
CA GLU A 905 -25.86 -9.98 -14.20
C GLU A 905 -26.81 -9.04 -14.99
N LEU A 906 -26.42 -8.65 -16.20
CA LEU A 906 -27.21 -7.71 -17.01
C LEU A 906 -28.43 -8.42 -17.61
N ARG A 907 -29.58 -8.30 -16.96
CA ARG A 907 -30.85 -8.85 -17.47
C ARG A 907 -31.66 -7.80 -18.24
N CYS A 908 -32.26 -8.22 -19.36
CA CYS A 908 -33.29 -7.44 -20.05
C CYS A 908 -34.45 -7.13 -19.10
N HIS A 909 -34.96 -5.91 -19.09
CA HIS A 909 -36.03 -5.49 -18.19
C HIS A 909 -37.41 -6.06 -18.57
N ARG A 910 -37.57 -6.53 -19.82
CA ARG A 910 -38.75 -7.23 -20.33
C ARG A 910 -38.59 -8.75 -20.17
N CYS A 911 -37.94 -9.43 -21.13
CA CYS A 911 -37.82 -10.89 -21.16
C CYS A 911 -36.82 -11.51 -20.15
N ARG A 912 -36.20 -10.73 -19.26
CA ARG A 912 -35.21 -11.17 -18.24
C ARG A 912 -33.99 -11.94 -18.77
N SER A 913 -33.76 -11.99 -20.09
CA SER A 913 -32.60 -12.62 -20.74
C SER A 913 -31.27 -12.02 -20.28
N VAL A 914 -30.23 -12.85 -20.13
CA VAL A 914 -28.91 -12.44 -19.62
C VAL A 914 -27.98 -12.00 -20.75
N HIS A 915 -27.29 -10.87 -20.57
CA HIS A 915 -26.34 -10.31 -21.53
C HIS A 915 -24.94 -10.16 -20.91
N PRO A 916 -23.85 -10.42 -21.66
CA PRO A 916 -22.50 -10.37 -21.11
C PRO A 916 -21.94 -8.93 -20.98
N ASN A 917 -22.54 -7.95 -21.66
CA ASN A 917 -22.07 -6.56 -21.66
C ASN A 917 -23.17 -5.57 -22.13
N MET A 918 -22.96 -4.28 -21.83
CA MET A 918 -23.89 -3.20 -22.17
C MET A 918 -24.18 -3.08 -23.68
N PRO A 919 -23.21 -3.21 -24.61
CA PRO A 919 -23.51 -3.16 -26.05
C PRO A 919 -24.50 -4.23 -26.52
N ARG A 920 -24.35 -5.50 -26.10
CA ARG A 920 -25.30 -6.56 -26.44
C ARG A 920 -26.67 -6.33 -25.81
N LEU A 921 -26.71 -5.89 -24.56
CA LEU A 921 -27.94 -5.53 -23.87
C LEU A 921 -28.71 -4.43 -24.60
N LYS A 922 -28.02 -3.33 -24.99
CA LYS A 922 -28.63 -2.24 -25.77
C LYS A 922 -29.18 -2.69 -27.11
N SER A 923 -28.38 -3.45 -27.87
CA SER A 923 -28.80 -4.03 -29.16
C SER A 923 -29.98 -5.00 -29.04
N HIS A 924 -30.21 -5.56 -27.84
CA HIS A 924 -31.35 -6.43 -27.56
C HIS A 924 -32.59 -5.62 -27.14
N ILE A 925 -32.49 -4.72 -26.17
CA ILE A 925 -33.65 -3.97 -25.64
C ILE A 925 -34.29 -3.08 -26.71
N SER A 926 -33.51 -2.52 -27.64
CA SER A 926 -34.02 -1.74 -28.78
C SER A 926 -34.92 -2.55 -29.74
N ASN A 927 -34.92 -3.89 -29.62
CA ASN A 927 -35.67 -4.81 -30.45
C ASN A 927 -36.56 -5.76 -29.61
N CYS A 928 -36.64 -5.58 -28.29
CA CYS A 928 -37.28 -6.54 -27.39
C CYS A 928 -38.78 -6.28 -27.23
N GLN A 929 -39.59 -6.94 -28.04
CA GLN A 929 -41.06 -6.86 -28.00
C GLN A 929 -41.72 -7.75 -26.94
N ALA A 930 -40.95 -8.26 -25.97
CA ALA A 930 -41.53 -8.99 -24.85
C ALA A 930 -42.32 -8.03 -23.92
N PRO A 931 -43.38 -8.53 -23.25
CA PRO A 931 -44.07 -7.76 -22.23
C PRO A 931 -43.14 -7.45 -21.04
N PHE A 932 -43.51 -6.45 -20.25
CA PHE A 932 -42.87 -6.23 -18.96
C PHE A 932 -43.22 -7.36 -17.98
N PRO A 933 -42.36 -7.64 -16.99
CA PRO A 933 -42.66 -8.59 -15.91
C PRO A 933 -43.92 -8.18 -15.15
N ALA A 934 -44.77 -9.15 -14.80
CA ALA A 934 -46.02 -8.91 -14.07
C ALA A 934 -45.82 -8.21 -12.71
N SER A 935 -44.61 -8.26 -12.13
CA SER A 935 -44.22 -7.52 -10.94
C SER A 935 -44.17 -5.99 -11.12
N LEU A 936 -44.35 -5.48 -12.35
CA LEU A 936 -44.44 -4.05 -12.66
C LEU A 936 -45.86 -3.61 -13.05
N ASN A 937 -46.85 -4.52 -12.97
CA ASN A 937 -48.25 -4.18 -13.20
C ASN A 937 -48.70 -3.12 -12.19
N GLY A 938 -49.34 -2.05 -12.66
CA GLY A 938 -49.74 -0.91 -11.80
C GLY A 938 -48.57 -0.05 -11.30
N ARG A 939 -47.33 -0.28 -11.76
CA ARG A 939 -46.15 0.56 -11.49
C ARG A 939 -45.56 1.23 -12.74
N LEU A 940 -46.05 0.85 -13.93
CA LEU A 940 -45.75 1.49 -15.22
C LEU A 940 -46.84 2.50 -15.59
N VAL A 941 -46.43 3.65 -16.12
CA VAL A 941 -47.31 4.68 -16.69
C VAL A 941 -47.26 4.60 -18.22
N LEU A 942 -48.43 4.57 -18.84
CA LEU A 942 -48.69 4.33 -20.25
C LEU A 942 -49.79 5.29 -20.72
N VAL A 943 -49.94 5.50 -22.03
CA VAL A 943 -51.14 6.17 -22.57
C VAL A 943 -52.37 5.33 -22.18
N GLN A 944 -53.34 5.94 -21.52
CA GLN A 944 -54.61 5.29 -21.24
C GLN A 944 -55.37 5.08 -22.55
N SER A 945 -55.70 3.83 -22.86
CA SER A 945 -56.66 3.51 -23.92
C SER A 945 -58.06 3.76 -23.37
N ASN A 946 -58.76 4.74 -23.94
CA ASN A 946 -60.17 5.01 -23.62
C ASN A 946 -61.04 3.82 -24.06
N SER A 947 -61.21 2.84 -23.16
CA SER A 947 -61.92 1.59 -23.43
C SER A 947 -62.53 0.98 -22.15
N ALA A 948 -63.25 1.81 -21.39
CA ALA A 948 -64.16 1.35 -20.33
C ALA A 948 -65.34 2.33 -20.20
N SER A 949 -66.50 1.89 -20.72
CA SER A 949 -67.88 2.26 -20.36
C SER A 949 -68.14 3.40 -19.35
N ASP A 950 -68.91 4.40 -19.78
CA ASP A 950 -69.93 5.04 -18.91
C ASP A 950 -70.94 3.97 -18.40
N PRO A 951 -71.51 4.15 -17.20
CA PRO A 951 -72.53 3.26 -16.62
C PRO A 951 -73.95 3.48 -17.18
#